data_AF-A0AAN6VK27-F1
#
_entry.id   AF-A0AAN6VK27-F1
#
_cell.length_a   1.000
_cell.length_b   1.000
_cell.length_c   1.000
_cell.angle_alpha   90.00
_cell.angle_beta   90.00
_cell.angle_gamma   90.00
#
_symmetry.space_group_name_H-M   'P 1'
#
loop_
_entity.id
_entity.type
_entity.pdbx_description
1 polymer ?
#
loop_
_entity_poly.entity_id
_entity_poly.type
_entity_poly.pdbx_seq_one_letter_code
_entity_poly.pdbx_strand_id
1 'polypeptide(L)'
;GKHFINGTDDLVVRLLRSLLVNDKSLRLIPEKKVLYREQRSGERKVIVVSGGGSGHEPAHAGFVGEGMLDVAVAGNIFASPSAPQILAGIQALDAPLGTILITKNYTGDKLNFGLAAEQAKANGRDVRIVFVEDDVSIKSNDLVGRRGLAGTVFVHKIAGAAAAKGLSLDEVTRVAQKTTNSLATVAVSLDRCSVPQREEQEGLDPDAVEYGMGIHNEPGAERSKVTSLQETVAKLLSILLLDHDHSATFRSSDVAVMINNLGGLSVLELQIVADEILRQLCSQIPNIRRVFIGTFVTALDGPGVSVTLLGLDSELDALLVAPTTVNAWPKSASGYSQAELERQIVPAPVKASDVAENSAVPRLPLPRELLQNVMLSVAQTVWQDEPLMTKYDTIAGDGDCGTTLLTGVKALAAYAKGISSETVDLAVTFRQIASIIQETMGGTSGAVYAIFFNAVSNSLGKSAVGSHHLAHSKLLAEALQQGLTELCRYTSARVGSRTIMDALIPFVETLHKKPDNLQAAVAAASTGAEKTRLMDAKLGRASYVAKEQLNSEKEGIPDPGALGVVSILEGNERRPICNNCYQKGDACEWGIRLSFRDENVQTISQNHPSMRQDTTSRGDGRIEVVDITNEVIRDYWSEVNATESLDQHLSDNSMTNRHRDYSSDSGNRSTFHHHRNGDFNTLHTPHSYDLVPLAAVQLLDLGAGPTSAMSPMMDAPTPQTHIRSQLLPPLAHVESDIPEAAGISPEQLFADDGIFLPGSAYLELHSALRNHIFDTARSTYSSRWPTPSLAEGGVDEVLEVRTQQTSHIAPDAGGGQTEQTAQSSDTTPRLIELTNQEEYVLWKNWVDEIAPWLDKFDKECHFQQNLTGLAKVHPHLRFSMLALSARQLERKHPDRSSSASLALYQEAVHQLVPQLQTKLTDVVASCVVLCVLEMMNYVCGGLISSESTLIPSASWTPKLSLADAVNLFRTTPGSDMYANFALFLCAQALELFACDDSDTEFTRRWNELFAHMEGWYMQRPPEMRSILSQPAATENDPSASPFPTLLFSNAPAISGNQLYHTAALLMLQKKPRRAVLPLKIRPILWHARRICAISISNTHHGCWTNCVQPLWIAGQVMSHHAEHRAILETYERIEKETGWGANWRAEDLKAHWGRLDEG
;
A
#
# COMPACT_ATOMS: atom_id res chain seq x y z
N GLY A 1 20.64 16.06 1.20
CA GLY A 1 19.79 15.02 0.58
C GLY A 1 18.85 14.36 1.59
N LYS A 2 17.75 13.80 1.09
CA LYS A 2 16.71 13.14 1.89
C LYS A 2 17.02 11.66 2.00
N HIS A 3 17.09 11.14 3.22
CA HIS A 3 17.45 9.74 3.50
C HIS A 3 16.39 9.08 4.37
N PHE A 4 16.05 7.81 4.13
CA PHE A 4 15.17 7.01 4.98
C PHE A 4 15.89 6.51 6.25
N ILE A 5 16.44 7.45 7.01
CA ILE A 5 17.20 7.20 8.24
C ILE A 5 16.68 8.15 9.32
N ASN A 6 16.41 7.63 10.51
CA ASN A 6 16.02 8.41 11.69
C ASN A 6 16.87 7.95 12.90
N GLY A 7 17.48 8.86 13.64
CA GLY A 7 18.20 8.57 14.90
C GLY A 7 19.71 8.32 14.80
N THR A 8 20.34 8.02 15.95
CA THR A 8 21.79 7.74 16.14
C THR A 8 22.14 6.25 16.07
N ASP A 9 21.24 5.41 15.56
CA ASP A 9 21.44 3.97 15.44
C ASP A 9 22.54 3.62 14.44
N ASP A 10 23.25 2.50 14.67
CA ASP A 10 24.29 2.01 13.77
C ASP A 10 23.68 1.51 12.44
N LEU A 11 23.55 2.42 11.47
CA LEU A 11 22.96 2.20 10.14
C LEU A 11 23.53 0.97 9.45
N VAL A 12 24.84 0.76 9.60
CA VAL A 12 25.57 -0.35 8.97
C VAL A 12 25.16 -1.68 9.59
N VAL A 13 25.03 -1.75 10.93
CA VAL A 13 24.59 -2.99 11.59
C VAL A 13 23.15 -3.35 11.21
N ARG A 14 22.27 -2.36 11.05
CA ARG A 14 20.89 -2.60 10.58
C ARG A 14 20.85 -3.14 9.17
N LEU A 15 21.65 -2.56 8.27
CA LEU A 15 21.87 -3.08 6.92
C LEU A 15 22.35 -4.54 6.95
N LEU A 16 23.40 -4.85 7.71
CA LEU A 16 23.94 -6.22 7.76
C LEU A 16 22.93 -7.21 8.36
N ARG A 17 22.15 -6.77 9.36
CA ARG A 17 21.12 -7.61 9.99
C ARG A 17 19.98 -7.93 9.02
N SER A 18 19.59 -7.01 8.13
CA SER A 18 18.51 -7.27 7.16
C SER A 18 18.89 -8.36 6.17
N LEU A 19 20.18 -8.47 5.81
CA LEU A 19 20.66 -9.51 4.90
C LEU A 19 20.47 -10.94 5.45
N LEU A 20 20.44 -11.11 6.78
CA LEU A 20 20.18 -12.40 7.42
C LEU A 20 18.77 -12.97 7.11
N VAL A 21 17.81 -12.09 6.75
CA VAL A 21 16.45 -12.51 6.38
C VAL A 21 16.44 -13.19 5.00
N ASN A 22 17.32 -12.73 4.10
CA ASN A 22 17.37 -13.20 2.72
C ASN A 22 18.16 -14.51 2.55
N ASP A 23 19.06 -14.83 3.49
CA ASP A 23 19.89 -16.05 3.44
C ASP A 23 20.17 -16.59 4.85
N LYS A 24 19.60 -17.77 5.15
CA LYS A 24 19.72 -18.46 6.44
C LYS A 24 21.14 -18.99 6.72
N SER A 25 22.01 -19.06 5.71
CA SER A 25 23.40 -19.46 5.88
C SER A 25 24.27 -18.32 6.43
N LEU A 26 23.77 -17.09 6.45
CA LEU A 26 24.54 -15.95 6.93
C LEU A 26 24.53 -15.84 8.46
N ARG A 27 25.61 -15.28 9.00
CA ARG A 27 25.83 -14.98 10.41
C ARG A 27 26.47 -13.59 10.52
N LEU A 28 26.17 -12.89 11.61
CA LEU A 28 26.61 -11.52 11.85
C LEU A 28 27.31 -11.44 13.20
N ILE A 29 28.49 -10.81 13.23
CA ILE A 29 29.16 -10.33 14.46
C ILE A 29 28.88 -8.81 14.53
N PRO A 30 27.79 -8.38 15.20
CA PRO A 30 27.32 -7.00 15.09
C PRO A 30 28.30 -5.99 15.66
N GLU A 31 29.00 -6.30 16.75
CA GLU A 31 29.97 -5.41 17.41
C GLU A 31 31.20 -5.13 16.53
N LYS A 32 31.47 -6.01 15.55
CA LYS A 32 32.58 -5.89 14.60
C LYS A 32 32.12 -5.53 13.19
N LYS A 33 30.80 -5.49 12.92
CA LYS A 33 30.20 -5.30 11.59
C LYS A 33 30.72 -6.31 10.56
N VAL A 34 30.83 -7.57 10.98
CA VAL A 34 31.31 -8.68 10.15
C VAL A 34 30.14 -9.57 9.79
N LEU A 35 29.84 -9.68 8.50
CA LEU A 35 28.88 -10.63 7.96
C LEU A 35 29.66 -11.79 7.33
N TYR A 36 29.30 -13.02 7.65
CA TYR A 36 29.95 -14.20 7.08
C TYR A 36 28.95 -15.30 6.78
N ARG A 37 29.30 -16.19 5.86
CA ARG A 37 28.56 -17.42 5.61
C ARG A 37 29.03 -18.52 6.55
N GLU A 38 28.09 -19.20 7.19
CA GLU A 38 28.38 -20.39 7.99
C GLU A 38 29.03 -21.49 7.14
N GLN A 39 30.14 -22.04 7.64
CA GLN A 39 30.87 -23.12 6.98
C GLN A 39 30.15 -24.46 7.13
N ARG A 40 30.14 -25.26 6.06
CA ARG A 40 29.59 -26.62 6.12
C ARG A 40 30.57 -27.53 6.86
N SER A 41 30.05 -28.53 7.58
CA SER A 41 30.89 -29.51 8.27
C SER A 41 31.83 -30.23 7.28
N GLY A 42 33.13 -30.21 7.55
CA GLY A 42 34.16 -30.79 6.69
C GLY A 42 34.57 -29.96 5.47
N GLU A 43 34.04 -28.74 5.31
CA GLU A 43 34.42 -27.83 4.23
C GLU A 43 35.91 -27.43 4.35
N ARG A 44 36.71 -27.74 3.33
CA ARG A 44 38.14 -27.41 3.25
C ARG A 44 38.43 -26.59 2.00
N LYS A 45 38.51 -25.28 2.15
CA LYS A 45 38.85 -24.34 1.07
C LYS A 45 39.58 -23.11 1.61
N VAL A 46 40.12 -22.30 0.71
CA VAL A 46 40.61 -20.94 1.01
C VAL A 46 39.42 -20.06 1.40
N ILE A 47 39.58 -19.22 2.43
CA ILE A 47 38.54 -18.27 2.85
C ILE A 47 38.73 -16.94 2.13
N VAL A 48 37.68 -16.48 1.45
CA VAL A 48 37.71 -15.22 0.68
C VAL A 48 37.05 -14.11 1.49
N VAL A 49 37.84 -13.10 1.87
CA VAL A 49 37.40 -11.97 2.70
C VAL A 49 37.50 -10.67 1.90
N SER A 50 36.47 -9.83 1.98
CA SER A 50 36.55 -8.45 1.47
C SER A 50 35.86 -7.48 2.43
N GLY A 51 35.87 -6.20 2.10
CA GLY A 51 35.30 -5.15 2.93
C GLY A 51 35.69 -3.74 2.49
N GLY A 52 35.32 -2.77 3.31
CA GLY A 52 35.52 -1.35 3.05
C GLY A 52 34.45 -0.50 3.74
N GLY A 53 34.45 0.80 3.45
CA GLY A 53 33.36 1.67 3.89
C GLY A 53 31.99 1.20 3.40
N SER A 54 30.95 1.46 4.18
CA SER A 54 29.56 1.22 3.78
C SER A 54 29.07 2.32 2.84
N GLY A 55 27.94 2.11 2.16
CA GLY A 55 27.39 3.04 1.17
C GLY A 55 27.65 2.64 -0.28
N HIS A 56 28.09 1.40 -0.51
CA HIS A 56 28.34 0.81 -1.83
C HIS A 56 27.50 -0.43 -2.09
N GLU A 57 26.44 -0.63 -1.30
CA GLU A 57 25.61 -1.82 -1.33
C GLU A 57 25.04 -2.05 -2.75
N PRO A 58 25.05 -3.31 -3.26
CA PRO A 58 25.27 -4.55 -2.51
C PRO A 58 26.72 -4.86 -2.14
N ALA A 59 27.72 -4.12 -2.65
CA ALA A 59 29.10 -4.34 -2.24
C ALA A 59 29.35 -3.93 -0.77
N HIS A 60 29.94 -4.78 0.07
CA HIS A 60 30.39 -6.16 -0.20
C HIS A 60 29.47 -7.22 0.41
N ALA A 61 28.66 -6.86 1.40
CA ALA A 61 27.88 -7.79 2.19
C ALA A 61 26.84 -8.57 1.38
N GLY A 62 26.29 -7.97 0.32
CA GLY A 62 25.37 -8.62 -0.61
C GLY A 62 26.04 -9.70 -1.48
N PHE A 63 27.37 -9.79 -1.48
CA PHE A 63 28.14 -10.80 -2.22
C PHE A 63 28.71 -11.93 -1.33
N VAL A 64 28.28 -12.01 -0.07
CA VAL A 64 28.62 -13.12 0.83
C VAL A 64 27.73 -14.32 0.51
N GLY A 65 28.33 -15.45 0.18
CA GLY A 65 27.64 -16.66 -0.22
C GLY A 65 28.55 -17.69 -0.91
N GLU A 66 28.02 -18.89 -1.14
CA GLU A 66 28.79 -19.95 -1.79
C GLU A 66 29.17 -19.53 -3.22
N GLY A 67 30.44 -19.72 -3.59
CA GLY A 67 30.98 -19.35 -4.91
C GLY A 67 31.42 -17.88 -5.08
N MET A 68 31.32 -17.05 -4.03
CA MET A 68 31.83 -15.67 -3.98
C MET A 68 32.58 -15.39 -2.66
N LEU A 69 32.19 -14.38 -1.88
CA LEU A 69 32.83 -14.06 -0.60
C LEU A 69 32.34 -15.01 0.52
N ASP A 70 33.25 -15.38 1.42
CA ASP A 70 32.90 -16.05 2.67
C ASP A 70 32.65 -15.06 3.80
N VAL A 71 33.34 -13.92 3.78
CA VAL A 71 33.27 -12.87 4.82
C VAL A 71 33.30 -11.48 4.19
N ALA A 72 32.43 -10.59 4.66
CA ALA A 72 32.45 -9.16 4.39
C ALA A 72 32.61 -8.37 5.70
N VAL A 73 33.55 -7.43 5.72
CA VAL A 73 33.84 -6.56 6.86
C VAL A 73 33.43 -5.13 6.50
N ALA A 74 32.39 -4.62 7.17
CA ALA A 74 31.84 -3.29 6.88
C ALA A 74 32.39 -2.21 7.83
N GLY A 75 32.92 -1.14 7.25
CA GLY A 75 33.26 0.08 7.96
C GLY A 75 32.07 1.03 8.08
N ASN A 76 32.31 2.24 8.61
CA ASN A 76 31.30 3.30 8.57
C ASN A 76 31.11 3.80 7.13
N ILE A 77 30.09 4.66 6.90
CA ILE A 77 29.80 5.18 5.56
C ILE A 77 31.03 5.91 5.00
N PHE A 78 31.53 5.42 3.87
CA PHE A 78 32.73 5.90 3.16
C PHE A 78 34.01 5.93 4.02
N ALA A 79 34.11 5.05 5.02
CA ALA A 79 35.30 4.93 5.86
C ALA A 79 35.69 3.46 6.05
N SER A 80 36.94 3.11 5.77
CA SER A 80 37.49 1.75 5.93
C SER A 80 37.14 1.15 7.30
N PRO A 81 36.84 -0.16 7.40
CA PRO A 81 36.82 -0.85 8.67
C PRO A 81 38.21 -0.77 9.32
N SER A 82 38.23 -0.81 10.64
CA SER A 82 39.47 -0.83 11.42
C SER A 82 40.15 -2.20 11.35
N ALA A 83 41.48 -2.25 11.52
CA ALA A 83 42.21 -3.52 11.58
C ALA A 83 41.63 -4.56 12.56
N PRO A 84 41.16 -4.21 13.78
CA PRO A 84 40.50 -5.17 14.67
C PRO A 84 39.20 -5.77 14.12
N GLN A 85 38.42 -5.00 13.34
CA GLN A 85 37.22 -5.55 12.68
C GLN A 85 37.61 -6.54 11.58
N ILE A 86 38.63 -6.21 10.79
CA ILE A 86 39.12 -7.08 9.73
C ILE A 86 39.72 -8.37 10.30
N LEU A 87 40.49 -8.26 11.39
CA LEU A 87 41.04 -9.40 12.10
C LEU A 87 39.94 -10.31 12.65
N ALA A 88 38.85 -9.74 13.18
CA ALA A 88 37.68 -10.50 13.59
C ALA A 88 37.02 -11.23 12.39
N GLY A 89 36.99 -10.60 11.22
CA GLY A 89 36.55 -11.25 9.97
C GLY A 89 37.43 -12.43 9.55
N ILE A 90 38.75 -12.27 9.60
CA ILE A 90 39.72 -13.35 9.33
C ILE A 90 39.55 -14.52 10.32
N GLN A 91 39.20 -14.21 11.57
CA GLN A 91 39.04 -15.19 12.65
C GLN A 91 37.64 -15.82 12.70
N ALA A 92 36.65 -15.28 11.98
CA ALA A 92 35.26 -15.72 12.04
C ALA A 92 35.08 -17.15 11.53
N LEU A 93 35.96 -17.61 10.65
CA LEU A 93 35.91 -18.94 10.01
C LEU A 93 37.23 -19.69 10.19
N ASP A 94 37.15 -21.02 10.17
CA ASP A 94 38.35 -21.86 10.09
C ASP A 94 38.91 -21.81 8.67
N ALA A 95 40.22 -21.64 8.54
CA ALA A 95 40.89 -21.40 7.27
C ALA A 95 42.05 -22.38 7.07
N PRO A 96 41.78 -23.70 6.97
CA PRO A 96 42.83 -24.72 6.91
C PRO A 96 43.71 -24.61 5.66
N LEU A 97 43.22 -23.96 4.59
CA LEU A 97 44.00 -23.65 3.39
C LEU A 97 44.41 -22.17 3.30
N GLY A 98 44.27 -21.40 4.39
CA GLY A 98 44.60 -19.98 4.45
C GLY A 98 43.46 -19.03 4.00
N THR A 99 43.74 -17.74 4.07
CA THR A 99 42.78 -16.65 3.82
C THR A 99 43.32 -15.68 2.76
N ILE A 100 42.47 -15.27 1.82
CA ILE A 100 42.78 -14.19 0.88
C ILE A 100 41.91 -12.96 1.19
N LEU A 101 42.56 -11.80 1.25
CA LEU A 101 41.91 -10.50 1.38
C LEU A 101 41.82 -9.84 0.00
N ILE A 102 40.61 -9.55 -0.48
CA ILE A 102 40.38 -8.77 -1.70
C ILE A 102 40.03 -7.35 -1.26
N THR A 103 40.88 -6.38 -1.58
CA THR A 103 40.79 -5.02 -1.03
C THR A 103 40.77 -3.99 -2.15
N LYS A 104 39.82 -3.04 -2.11
CA LYS A 104 39.80 -1.91 -3.04
C LYS A 104 40.99 -1.00 -2.78
N ASN A 105 41.58 -0.43 -3.82
CA ASN A 105 42.78 0.41 -3.66
C ASN A 105 42.47 1.83 -3.19
N TYR A 106 42.15 1.96 -1.91
CA TYR A 106 42.03 3.22 -1.18
C TYR A 106 43.01 3.23 -0.01
N THR A 107 43.65 4.37 0.28
CA THR A 107 44.68 4.47 1.33
C THR A 107 44.23 3.91 2.67
N GLY A 108 43.00 4.26 3.11
CA GLY A 108 42.44 3.74 4.35
C GLY A 108 42.25 2.23 4.35
N ASP A 109 41.75 1.68 3.23
CA ASP A 109 41.55 0.23 3.06
C ASP A 109 42.91 -0.49 3.03
N LYS A 110 43.90 -0.01 2.26
CA LYS A 110 45.25 -0.60 2.19
C LYS A 110 45.91 -0.72 3.56
N LEU A 111 45.89 0.37 4.33
CA LEU A 111 46.54 0.41 5.64
C LEU A 111 45.86 -0.51 6.65
N ASN A 112 44.52 -0.49 6.73
CA ASN A 112 43.79 -1.31 7.71
C ASN A 112 43.82 -2.80 7.35
N PHE A 113 43.62 -3.17 6.08
CA PHE A 113 43.71 -4.56 5.64
C PHE A 113 45.14 -5.09 5.69
N GLY A 114 46.13 -4.27 5.33
CA GLY A 114 47.54 -4.61 5.46
C GLY A 114 47.94 -4.88 6.92
N LEU A 115 47.56 -3.98 7.84
CA LEU A 115 47.82 -4.16 9.26
C LEU A 115 47.15 -5.43 9.82
N ALA A 116 45.88 -5.68 9.46
CA ALA A 116 45.17 -6.89 9.88
C ALA A 116 45.82 -8.17 9.32
N ALA A 117 46.30 -8.14 8.08
CA ALA A 117 47.02 -9.26 7.46
C ALA A 117 48.32 -9.57 8.21
N GLU A 118 49.14 -8.55 8.53
CA GLU A 118 50.38 -8.73 9.28
C GLU A 118 50.12 -9.23 10.71
N GLN A 119 49.07 -8.74 11.37
CA GLN A 119 48.64 -9.24 12.67
C GLN A 119 48.16 -10.71 12.60
N ALA A 120 47.42 -11.09 11.57
CA ALA A 120 46.99 -12.48 11.38
C ALA A 120 48.18 -13.42 11.13
N LYS A 121 49.16 -13.00 10.31
CA LYS A 121 50.43 -13.73 10.08
C LYS A 121 51.25 -13.89 11.36
N ALA A 122 51.39 -12.83 12.15
CA ALA A 122 52.07 -12.88 13.45
C ALA A 122 51.39 -13.88 14.42
N ASN A 123 50.08 -14.08 14.28
CA ASN A 123 49.31 -15.08 15.02
C ASN A 123 49.26 -16.48 14.35
N GLY A 124 50.13 -16.73 13.38
CA GLY A 124 50.29 -18.05 12.75
C GLY A 124 49.27 -18.40 11.65
N ARG A 125 48.48 -17.45 11.14
CA ARG A 125 47.57 -17.68 10.01
C ARG A 125 48.25 -17.36 8.67
N ASP A 126 48.03 -18.19 7.65
CA ASP A 126 48.49 -17.90 6.30
C ASP A 126 47.50 -16.98 5.58
N VAL A 127 47.94 -15.76 5.26
CA VAL A 127 47.12 -14.70 4.67
C VAL A 127 47.81 -14.08 3.45
N ARG A 128 47.06 -13.94 2.35
CA ARG A 128 47.44 -13.16 1.15
C ARG A 128 46.50 -11.98 0.97
N ILE A 129 46.95 -10.96 0.26
CA ILE A 129 46.15 -9.77 -0.07
C ILE A 129 46.30 -9.45 -1.56
N VAL A 130 45.19 -9.09 -2.20
CA VAL A 130 45.13 -8.59 -3.58
C VAL A 130 44.43 -7.24 -3.57
N PHE A 131 45.09 -6.22 -4.12
CA PHE A 131 44.52 -4.89 -4.29
C PHE A 131 43.88 -4.75 -5.67
N VAL A 132 42.65 -4.25 -5.70
CA VAL A 132 41.91 -4.01 -6.95
C VAL A 132 42.08 -2.56 -7.39
N GLU A 133 42.58 -2.37 -8.61
CA GLU A 133 43.03 -1.09 -9.18
C GLU A 133 42.40 -0.86 -10.58
N ASP A 134 41.10 -1.07 -10.73
CA ASP A 134 40.41 -1.11 -12.04
C ASP A 134 40.04 0.26 -12.62
N ASP A 135 40.09 1.36 -11.86
CA ASP A 135 39.73 2.69 -12.37
C ASP A 135 40.76 3.28 -13.33
N VAL A 136 40.45 3.31 -14.63
CA VAL A 136 41.35 3.83 -15.68
C VAL A 136 41.15 5.31 -15.97
N SER A 137 40.21 5.98 -15.29
CA SER A 137 39.91 7.40 -15.55
C SER A 137 41.00 8.35 -15.05
N ILE A 138 41.68 7.99 -13.96
CA ILE A 138 42.78 8.78 -13.39
C ILE A 138 44.12 8.16 -13.80
N LYS A 139 45.04 8.99 -14.30
CA LYS A 139 46.43 8.57 -14.50
C LYS A 139 47.02 8.18 -13.15
N SER A 140 47.50 6.94 -13.02
CA SER A 140 48.11 6.46 -11.77
C SER A 140 49.19 7.44 -11.33
N ASN A 141 49.04 8.04 -10.15
CA ASN A 141 50.19 8.65 -9.49
C ASN A 141 51.05 7.49 -8.97
N ASP A 142 52.35 7.47 -9.31
CA ASP A 142 53.29 6.38 -9.01
C ASP A 142 53.32 6.01 -7.51
N LEU A 143 52.86 6.91 -6.65
CA LEU A 143 52.83 6.73 -5.19
C LEU A 143 51.58 6.01 -4.65
N VAL A 144 50.42 6.12 -5.32
CA VAL A 144 49.13 5.66 -4.74
C VAL A 144 48.45 4.58 -5.58
N GLY A 145 48.62 4.59 -6.90
CA GLY A 145 47.94 3.67 -7.83
C GLY A 145 46.54 4.14 -8.27
N ARG A 146 45.81 3.28 -8.99
CA ARG A 146 44.43 3.53 -9.47
C ARG A 146 43.39 3.14 -8.41
N ARG A 147 42.22 3.78 -8.38
CA ARG A 147 41.14 3.42 -7.44
C ARG A 147 40.55 2.04 -7.77
N GLY A 148 39.98 1.39 -6.76
CA GLY A 148 39.20 0.15 -6.94
C GLY A 148 37.70 0.44 -6.97
N LEU A 149 37.00 0.12 -8.06
CA LEU A 149 35.59 0.40 -8.32
C LEU A 149 34.80 -0.91 -8.55
N ALA A 150 33.86 -0.91 -9.50
CA ALA A 150 32.91 -1.99 -9.77
C ALA A 150 33.56 -3.32 -10.17
N GLY A 151 34.75 -3.29 -10.80
CA GLY A 151 35.48 -4.49 -11.19
C GLY A 151 35.89 -5.38 -10.01
N THR A 152 35.92 -4.83 -8.79
CA THR A 152 36.11 -5.60 -7.56
C THR A 152 35.15 -6.79 -7.45
N VAL A 153 33.91 -6.65 -7.93
CA VAL A 153 32.91 -7.74 -7.85
C VAL A 153 33.26 -8.91 -8.78
N PHE A 154 33.91 -8.67 -9.92
CA PHE A 154 34.44 -9.76 -10.75
C PHE A 154 35.54 -10.54 -10.03
N VAL A 155 36.41 -9.84 -9.29
CA VAL A 155 37.46 -10.48 -8.48
C VAL A 155 36.83 -11.34 -7.38
N HIS A 156 35.78 -10.86 -6.71
CA HIS A 156 35.02 -11.66 -5.73
C HIS A 156 34.47 -12.93 -6.34
N LYS A 157 33.85 -12.83 -7.53
CA LYS A 157 33.23 -13.97 -8.21
C LYS A 157 34.25 -15.02 -8.62
N ILE A 158 35.38 -14.58 -9.19
CA ILE A 158 36.40 -15.48 -9.73
C ILE A 158 37.22 -16.12 -8.60
N ALA A 159 37.64 -15.33 -7.60
CA ALA A 159 38.35 -15.85 -6.44
C ALA A 159 37.48 -16.80 -5.60
N GLY A 160 36.21 -16.45 -5.39
CA GLY A 160 35.24 -17.31 -4.70
C GLY A 160 34.99 -18.63 -5.41
N ALA A 161 34.87 -18.60 -6.74
CA ALA A 161 34.75 -19.80 -7.56
C ALA A 161 36.03 -20.66 -7.53
N ALA A 162 37.21 -20.04 -7.55
CA ALA A 162 38.50 -20.73 -7.46
C ALA A 162 38.65 -21.42 -6.09
N ALA A 163 38.30 -20.71 -5.01
CA ALA A 163 38.28 -21.26 -3.66
C ALA A 163 37.27 -22.41 -3.52
N ALA A 164 36.06 -22.26 -4.07
CA ALA A 164 35.04 -23.32 -4.05
C ALA A 164 35.46 -24.59 -4.82
N LYS A 165 36.34 -24.47 -5.82
CA LYS A 165 36.96 -25.62 -6.50
C LYS A 165 38.07 -26.30 -5.67
N GLY A 166 38.39 -25.79 -4.48
CA GLY A 166 39.42 -26.35 -3.60
C GLY A 166 40.85 -26.02 -4.01
N LEU A 167 41.07 -24.96 -4.82
CA LEU A 167 42.42 -24.52 -5.17
C LEU A 167 43.19 -24.00 -3.94
N SER A 168 44.52 -24.06 -4.00
CA SER A 168 45.41 -23.57 -2.94
C SER A 168 45.38 -22.05 -2.81
N LEU A 169 45.83 -21.51 -1.68
CA LEU A 169 45.91 -20.06 -1.46
C LEU A 169 46.70 -19.34 -2.53
N ASP A 170 47.84 -19.91 -2.96
CA ASP A 170 48.69 -19.30 -3.99
C ASP A 170 47.98 -19.28 -5.36
N GLU A 171 47.25 -20.34 -5.72
CA GLU A 171 46.49 -20.37 -6.98
C GLU A 171 45.28 -19.43 -6.95
N VAL A 172 44.53 -19.37 -5.85
CA VAL A 172 43.44 -18.39 -5.69
C VAL A 172 43.98 -16.96 -5.77
N THR A 173 45.14 -16.69 -5.14
CA THR A 173 45.82 -15.39 -5.21
C THR A 173 46.29 -15.07 -6.63
N ARG A 174 46.88 -16.03 -7.34
CA ARG A 174 47.32 -15.87 -8.73
C ARG A 174 46.16 -15.50 -9.65
N VAL A 175 45.03 -16.19 -9.54
CA VAL A 175 43.86 -15.93 -10.41
C VAL A 175 43.17 -14.62 -10.03
N ALA A 176 43.08 -14.29 -8.74
CA ALA A 176 42.57 -12.98 -8.30
C ALA A 176 43.45 -11.83 -8.83
N GLN A 177 44.78 -11.97 -8.76
CA GLN A 177 45.72 -10.99 -9.31
C GLN A 177 45.61 -10.89 -10.85
N LYS A 178 45.49 -12.01 -11.53
CA LYS A 178 45.26 -12.06 -12.99
C LYS A 178 43.96 -11.34 -13.38
N THR A 179 42.91 -11.51 -12.59
CA THR A 179 41.62 -10.84 -12.81
C THR A 179 41.78 -9.33 -12.67
N THR A 180 42.39 -8.83 -11.58
CA THR A 180 42.57 -7.38 -11.42
C THR A 180 43.46 -6.76 -12.50
N ASN A 181 44.47 -7.48 -12.99
CA ASN A 181 45.33 -7.00 -14.07
C ASN A 181 44.61 -6.96 -15.44
N SER A 182 43.39 -7.51 -15.54
CA SER A 182 42.61 -7.62 -16.77
C SER A 182 41.33 -6.77 -16.72
N LEU A 183 41.21 -5.88 -15.73
CA LEU A 183 40.04 -5.03 -15.49
C LEU A 183 40.29 -3.59 -15.93
N ALA A 184 39.27 -2.96 -16.50
CA ALA A 184 39.21 -1.52 -16.71
C ALA A 184 37.81 -1.00 -16.43
N THR A 185 37.69 0.07 -15.64
CA THR A 185 36.43 0.69 -15.23
C THR A 185 36.49 2.20 -15.37
N VAL A 186 35.40 2.81 -15.85
CA VAL A 186 35.18 4.26 -15.83
C VAL A 186 33.74 4.55 -15.43
N ALA A 187 33.54 5.57 -14.61
CA ALA A 187 32.24 6.09 -14.22
C ALA A 187 31.90 7.40 -14.95
N VAL A 188 30.62 7.71 -15.09
CA VAL A 188 30.13 9.03 -15.44
C VAL A 188 28.94 9.36 -14.52
N SER A 189 28.90 10.59 -14.02
CA SER A 189 27.90 11.01 -13.03
C SER A 189 27.32 12.37 -13.34
N LEU A 190 26.00 12.48 -13.16
CA LEU A 190 25.23 13.70 -13.37
C LEU A 190 25.34 14.65 -12.17
N ASP A 191 25.58 14.11 -10.97
CA ASP A 191 25.79 14.87 -9.75
C ASP A 191 26.47 14.00 -8.67
N ARG A 192 26.81 14.62 -7.54
CA ARG A 192 27.33 13.96 -6.33
C ARG A 192 26.24 13.17 -5.62
N CYS A 193 26.63 12.13 -4.88
CA CYS A 193 25.73 11.47 -3.94
C CYS A 193 25.57 12.28 -2.65
N SER A 194 24.41 12.17 -2.01
CA SER A 194 24.16 12.69 -0.67
C SER A 194 24.63 11.71 0.39
N VAL A 195 25.49 12.15 1.30
CA VAL A 195 25.99 11.32 2.40
C VAL A 195 25.16 11.55 3.67
N PRO A 196 24.54 10.50 4.25
CA PRO A 196 23.90 10.57 5.56
C PRO A 196 24.73 11.28 6.62
N GLN A 197 24.08 12.15 7.41
CA GLN A 197 24.68 12.84 8.56
C GLN A 197 25.89 13.74 8.22
N ARG A 198 26.09 14.10 6.94
CA ARG A 198 27.05 15.12 6.51
C ARG A 198 26.32 16.31 5.90
N GLU A 199 26.95 17.47 5.97
CA GLU A 199 26.47 18.66 5.25
C GLU A 199 26.42 18.39 3.76
N GLU A 200 25.47 19.04 3.08
CA GLU A 200 25.27 18.92 1.65
C GLU A 200 26.49 19.49 0.91
N GLN A 201 27.08 18.69 0.03
CA GLN A 201 28.17 19.15 -0.84
C GLN A 201 27.59 19.93 -2.00
N GLU A 202 28.33 20.93 -2.49
CA GLU A 202 27.95 21.67 -3.70
C GLU A 202 27.91 20.70 -4.90
N GLY A 203 26.73 20.61 -5.53
CA GLY A 203 26.49 19.76 -6.69
C GLY A 203 27.21 20.26 -7.94
N LEU A 204 27.04 19.52 -9.04
CA LEU A 204 27.48 19.99 -10.35
C LEU A 204 26.54 21.07 -10.89
N ASP A 205 27.01 21.86 -11.86
CA ASP A 205 26.13 22.77 -12.60
C ASP A 205 25.00 21.97 -13.27
N PRO A 206 23.77 22.52 -13.42
CA PRO A 206 22.62 21.78 -13.96
C PRO A 206 22.83 21.22 -15.37
N ASP A 207 23.77 21.79 -16.13
CA ASP A 207 24.15 21.35 -17.47
C ASP A 207 25.52 20.65 -17.49
N ALA A 208 26.03 20.15 -16.36
CA ALA A 208 27.33 19.48 -16.27
C ALA A 208 27.24 17.98 -15.96
N VAL A 209 28.28 17.27 -16.38
CA VAL A 209 28.50 15.85 -16.11
C VAL A 209 30.00 15.65 -15.77
N GLU A 210 30.30 14.75 -14.84
CA GLU A 210 31.68 14.45 -14.42
C GLU A 210 32.07 13.02 -14.80
N TYR A 211 33.12 12.90 -15.63
CA TYR A 211 33.70 11.63 -16.05
C TYR A 211 34.79 11.21 -15.08
N GLY A 212 34.74 9.95 -14.67
CA GLY A 212 35.68 9.36 -13.74
C GLY A 212 35.45 9.74 -12.28
N MET A 213 34.26 10.23 -11.90
CA MET A 213 33.98 10.49 -10.47
C MET A 213 34.11 9.19 -9.66
N GLY A 214 34.73 9.28 -8.49
CA GLY A 214 34.91 8.13 -7.60
C GLY A 214 33.64 7.77 -6.83
N ILE A 215 33.61 6.57 -6.22
CA ILE A 215 32.46 6.07 -5.46
C ILE A 215 32.23 6.77 -4.11
N HIS A 216 33.11 7.68 -3.69
CA HIS A 216 32.95 8.50 -2.48
C HIS A 216 32.90 10.01 -2.77
N ASN A 217 32.39 10.40 -3.95
CA ASN A 217 32.38 11.78 -4.48
C ASN A 217 33.78 12.36 -4.78
N GLU A 218 34.82 11.54 -4.90
CA GLU A 218 36.14 12.05 -5.27
C GLU A 218 36.10 12.63 -6.69
N PRO A 219 36.74 13.79 -6.93
CA PRO A 219 36.76 14.42 -8.25
C PRO A 219 37.14 13.45 -9.37
N GLY A 220 36.49 13.64 -10.51
CA GLY A 220 36.74 12.88 -11.71
C GLY A 220 37.94 13.37 -12.51
N ALA A 221 38.15 12.72 -13.65
CA ALA A 221 39.17 13.10 -14.61
C ALA A 221 38.80 14.37 -15.36
N GLU A 222 37.51 14.56 -15.64
CA GLU A 222 37.03 15.67 -16.47
C GLU A 222 35.58 16.04 -16.14
N ARG A 223 35.28 17.34 -16.10
CA ARG A 223 33.92 17.88 -16.12
C ARG A 223 33.63 18.46 -17.49
N SER A 224 32.45 18.17 -18.05
CA SER A 224 31.99 18.81 -19.28
C SER A 224 30.49 19.08 -19.23
N LYS A 225 29.98 19.80 -20.22
CA LYS A 225 28.54 19.98 -20.35
C LYS A 225 27.84 18.65 -20.69
N VAL A 226 26.60 18.50 -20.25
CA VAL A 226 25.69 17.44 -20.67
C VAL A 226 25.43 17.62 -22.17
N THR A 227 25.64 16.55 -22.93
CA THR A 227 25.37 16.50 -24.36
C THR A 227 24.33 15.42 -24.66
N SER A 228 24.20 15.00 -25.92
CA SER A 228 23.38 13.83 -26.24
C SER A 228 23.87 12.58 -25.51
N LEU A 229 22.97 11.63 -25.26
CA LEU A 229 23.34 10.34 -24.67
C LEU A 229 24.44 9.65 -25.49
N GLN A 230 24.32 9.71 -26.82
CA GLN A 230 25.29 9.14 -27.77
C GLN A 230 26.69 9.72 -27.55
N GLU A 231 26.81 11.04 -27.44
CA GLU A 231 28.09 11.72 -27.22
C GLU A 231 28.65 11.46 -25.82
N THR A 232 27.79 11.42 -24.81
CA THR A 232 28.18 11.12 -23.42
C THR A 232 28.76 9.70 -23.32
N VAL A 233 28.09 8.72 -23.91
CA VAL A 233 28.56 7.33 -23.97
C VAL A 233 29.83 7.22 -24.81
N ALA A 234 29.90 7.88 -25.96
CA ALA A 234 31.10 7.86 -26.81
C ALA A 234 32.33 8.37 -26.05
N LYS A 235 32.19 9.45 -25.27
CA LYS A 235 33.26 9.98 -24.45
C LYS A 235 33.61 9.06 -23.29
N LEU A 236 32.63 8.50 -22.58
CA LEU A 236 32.85 7.50 -21.53
C LEU A 236 33.67 6.31 -22.04
N LEU A 237 33.25 5.74 -23.19
CA LEU A 237 33.95 4.62 -23.82
C LEU A 237 35.33 5.01 -24.34
N SER A 238 35.51 6.25 -24.82
CA SER A 238 36.82 6.73 -25.23
C SER A 238 37.80 6.69 -24.05
N ILE A 239 37.42 7.21 -22.88
CA ILE A 239 38.23 7.22 -21.66
C ILE A 239 38.54 5.78 -21.22
N LEU A 240 37.53 4.92 -21.22
CA LEU A 240 37.66 3.50 -20.87
C LEU A 240 38.69 2.76 -21.74
N LEU A 241 38.82 3.17 -23.01
CA LEU A 241 39.70 2.55 -24.00
C LEU A 241 41.01 3.31 -24.26
N LEU A 242 41.28 4.39 -23.51
CA LEU A 242 42.51 5.20 -23.63
C LEU A 242 43.78 4.43 -23.20
N ASP A 243 43.67 3.50 -22.26
CA ASP A 243 44.78 2.67 -21.82
C ASP A 243 45.15 1.66 -22.93
N HIS A 244 46.21 1.95 -23.68
CA HIS A 244 46.58 1.20 -24.88
C HIS A 244 46.84 -0.30 -24.62
N ASP A 245 47.38 -0.66 -23.45
CA ASP A 245 47.75 -2.05 -23.13
C ASP A 245 46.49 -2.90 -22.87
N HIS A 246 45.51 -2.35 -22.14
CA HIS A 246 44.21 -3.00 -21.91
C HIS A 246 43.36 -2.99 -23.20
N SER A 247 43.37 -1.88 -23.93
CA SER A 247 42.59 -1.64 -25.14
C SER A 247 42.97 -2.61 -26.28
N ALA A 248 44.26 -2.95 -26.44
CA ALA A 248 44.69 -3.97 -27.42
C ALA A 248 44.18 -5.37 -27.04
N THR A 249 44.19 -5.69 -25.74
CA THR A 249 43.72 -6.97 -25.21
C THR A 249 42.22 -7.13 -25.42
N PHE A 250 41.40 -6.12 -25.07
CA PHE A 250 39.94 -6.19 -25.24
C PHE A 250 39.50 -6.31 -26.70
N ARG A 251 40.25 -5.76 -27.65
CA ARG A 251 39.94 -5.90 -29.09
C ARG A 251 40.24 -7.29 -29.65
N SER A 252 41.07 -8.08 -28.97
CA SER A 252 41.59 -9.36 -29.48
C SER A 252 41.18 -10.58 -28.65
N SER A 253 40.53 -10.38 -27.50
CA SER A 253 40.07 -11.43 -26.58
C SER A 253 38.56 -11.42 -26.39
N ASP A 254 38.02 -12.48 -25.79
CA ASP A 254 36.65 -12.49 -25.30
C ASP A 254 36.54 -11.51 -24.12
N VAL A 255 35.43 -10.78 -24.01
CA VAL A 255 35.24 -9.75 -22.96
C VAL A 255 33.94 -9.97 -22.20
N ALA A 256 34.00 -9.83 -20.87
CA ALA A 256 32.82 -9.61 -20.04
C ALA A 256 32.63 -8.12 -19.77
N VAL A 257 31.40 -7.64 -19.90
CA VAL A 257 31.01 -6.24 -19.69
C VAL A 257 30.08 -6.15 -18.50
N MET A 258 30.37 -5.26 -17.55
CA MET A 258 29.45 -4.88 -16.47
C MET A 258 29.07 -3.41 -16.61
N ILE A 259 27.77 -3.13 -16.63
CA ILE A 259 27.16 -1.81 -16.64
C ILE A 259 26.49 -1.64 -15.28
N ASN A 260 27.13 -0.84 -14.43
CA ASN A 260 26.81 -0.71 -13.02
C ASN A 260 26.14 0.63 -12.70
N ASN A 261 24.98 0.59 -12.08
CA ASN A 261 24.29 1.75 -11.53
C ASN A 261 24.98 2.22 -10.25
N LEU A 262 25.32 3.51 -10.17
CA LEU A 262 25.90 4.11 -8.97
C LEU A 262 24.85 4.37 -7.87
N GLY A 263 23.56 4.16 -8.14
CA GLY A 263 22.49 4.06 -7.15
C GLY A 263 21.32 5.03 -7.41
N GLY A 264 21.58 6.16 -8.08
CA GLY A 264 20.58 7.20 -8.33
C GLY A 264 19.82 7.11 -9.66
N LEU A 265 20.21 6.24 -10.59
CA LEU A 265 19.50 6.11 -11.87
C LEU A 265 18.26 5.22 -11.74
N SER A 266 17.18 5.59 -12.42
CA SER A 266 16.03 4.70 -12.60
C SER A 266 16.43 3.47 -13.43
N VAL A 267 15.69 2.36 -13.26
CA VAL A 267 15.92 1.15 -14.07
C VAL A 267 15.70 1.46 -15.56
N LEU A 268 14.77 2.35 -15.90
CA LEU A 268 14.54 2.79 -17.28
C LEU A 268 15.78 3.47 -17.87
N GLU A 269 16.35 4.46 -17.16
CA GLU A 269 17.58 5.13 -17.59
C GLU A 269 18.76 4.17 -17.69
N LEU A 270 18.94 3.29 -16.71
CA LEU A 270 20.00 2.29 -16.74
C LEU A 270 19.91 1.40 -17.99
N GLN A 271 18.72 0.94 -18.37
CA GLN A 271 18.53 0.09 -19.56
C GLN A 271 18.74 0.88 -20.86
N ILE A 272 18.29 2.13 -20.94
CA ILE A 272 18.52 2.99 -22.12
C ILE A 272 20.01 3.26 -22.31
N VAL A 273 20.71 3.61 -21.23
CA VAL A 273 22.15 3.85 -21.26
C VAL A 273 22.91 2.56 -21.56
N ALA A 274 22.47 1.42 -21.05
CA ALA A 274 23.05 0.12 -21.35
C ALA A 274 22.90 -0.27 -22.83
N ASP A 275 21.73 -0.04 -23.43
CA ASP A 275 21.50 -0.27 -24.85
C ASP A 275 22.44 0.59 -25.72
N GLU A 276 22.59 1.87 -25.39
CA GLU A 276 23.54 2.76 -26.09
C GLU A 276 24.99 2.31 -25.91
N ILE A 277 25.40 1.97 -24.69
CA ILE A 277 26.75 1.45 -24.39
C ILE A 277 27.03 0.21 -25.22
N LEU A 278 26.14 -0.79 -25.20
CA LEU A 278 26.35 -2.05 -25.91
C LEU A 278 26.39 -1.85 -27.42
N ARG A 279 25.52 -0.99 -27.97
CA ARG A 279 25.49 -0.66 -29.40
C ARG A 279 26.78 -0.01 -29.86
N GLN A 280 27.35 0.92 -29.09
CA GLN A 280 28.62 1.54 -29.44
C GLN A 280 29.80 0.59 -29.19
N LEU A 281 29.79 -0.15 -28.08
CA LEU A 281 30.89 -1.01 -27.65
C LEU A 281 31.06 -2.20 -28.59
N CYS A 282 29.99 -2.79 -29.14
CA CYS A 282 30.10 -3.94 -30.04
C CYS A 282 30.79 -3.60 -31.38
N SER A 283 30.83 -2.32 -31.76
CA SER A 283 31.60 -1.86 -32.92
C SER A 283 33.11 -1.80 -32.66
N GLN A 284 33.52 -1.65 -31.39
CA GLN A 284 34.91 -1.50 -30.98
C GLN A 284 35.49 -2.77 -30.35
N ILE A 285 34.66 -3.59 -29.73
CA ILE A 285 34.98 -4.88 -29.10
C ILE A 285 34.13 -5.95 -29.79
N PRO A 286 34.71 -6.73 -30.72
CA PRO A 286 33.94 -7.69 -31.52
C PRO A 286 33.44 -8.90 -30.72
N ASN A 287 34.13 -9.26 -29.62
CA ASN A 287 33.89 -10.50 -28.89
C ASN A 287 33.34 -10.25 -27.48
N ILE A 288 32.14 -9.66 -27.37
CA ILE A 288 31.45 -9.52 -26.07
C ILE A 288 30.79 -10.85 -25.72
N ARG A 289 31.40 -11.58 -24.80
CA ARG A 289 30.97 -12.93 -24.40
C ARG A 289 29.92 -12.91 -23.30
N ARG A 290 29.99 -11.93 -22.40
CA ARG A 290 29.10 -11.83 -21.23
C ARG A 290 28.71 -10.38 -20.99
N VAL A 291 27.47 -10.16 -20.60
CA VAL A 291 26.94 -8.85 -20.23
C VAL A 291 26.25 -8.96 -18.86
N PHE A 292 26.52 -7.98 -18.01
CA PHE A 292 25.95 -7.82 -16.67
C PHE A 292 25.42 -6.38 -16.56
N ILE A 293 24.12 -6.21 -16.34
CA ILE A 293 23.50 -4.88 -16.18
C ILE A 293 22.77 -4.89 -14.84
N GLY A 294 23.02 -3.90 -13.99
CA GLY A 294 22.39 -3.82 -12.67
C GLY A 294 23.14 -2.94 -11.70
N THR A 295 22.92 -3.19 -10.41
CA THR A 295 23.51 -2.42 -9.31
C THR A 295 24.47 -3.33 -8.54
N PHE A 296 25.78 -3.05 -8.63
CA PHE A 296 26.84 -3.90 -8.10
C PHE A 296 27.69 -3.19 -7.06
N VAL A 297 28.17 -1.98 -7.37
CA VAL A 297 28.92 -1.10 -6.47
C VAL A 297 28.35 0.30 -6.58
N THR A 298 27.56 0.69 -5.59
CA THR A 298 26.92 2.02 -5.58
C THR A 298 27.85 3.09 -5.00
N ALA A 299 27.39 4.33 -5.09
CA ALA A 299 27.82 5.48 -4.31
C ALA A 299 26.54 6.08 -3.70
N LEU A 300 25.90 5.37 -2.76
CA LEU A 300 24.60 5.73 -2.18
C LEU A 300 23.53 6.03 -3.25
N ASP A 301 23.05 7.27 -3.33
CA ASP A 301 22.06 7.78 -4.29
C ASP A 301 22.71 8.46 -5.52
N GLY A 302 23.98 8.19 -5.78
CA GLY A 302 24.75 8.82 -6.86
C GLY A 302 24.11 8.64 -8.24
N PRO A 303 23.70 9.72 -8.93
CA PRO A 303 23.03 9.64 -10.23
C PRO A 303 24.06 9.44 -11.35
N GLY A 304 24.47 8.19 -11.57
CA GLY A 304 25.43 7.86 -12.62
C GLY A 304 25.57 6.38 -12.91
N VAL A 305 26.41 6.08 -13.90
CA VAL A 305 26.70 4.73 -14.38
C VAL A 305 28.21 4.52 -14.45
N SER A 306 28.65 3.28 -14.28
CA SER A 306 30.02 2.87 -14.59
C SER A 306 30.02 1.68 -15.52
N VAL A 307 31.05 1.61 -16.37
CA VAL A 307 31.27 0.50 -17.30
C VAL A 307 32.58 -0.15 -16.94
N THR A 308 32.54 -1.46 -16.74
CA THR A 308 33.70 -2.30 -16.47
C THR A 308 33.88 -3.34 -17.56
N LEU A 309 35.11 -3.48 -18.06
CA LEU A 309 35.54 -4.54 -18.96
C LEU A 309 36.45 -5.51 -18.22
N LEU A 310 36.22 -6.80 -18.42
CA LEU A 310 37.11 -7.87 -18.01
C LEU A 310 37.55 -8.67 -19.24
N GLY A 311 38.85 -8.72 -19.50
CA GLY A 311 39.42 -9.61 -20.50
C GLY A 311 39.28 -11.07 -20.05
N LEU A 312 38.74 -11.92 -20.91
CA LEU A 312 38.49 -13.33 -20.64
C LEU A 312 39.42 -14.23 -21.43
N ASP A 313 40.00 -15.18 -20.72
CA ASP A 313 40.44 -16.43 -21.31
C ASP A 313 39.56 -17.59 -20.81
N SER A 314 39.90 -18.81 -21.22
CA SER A 314 39.13 -20.00 -20.82
C SER A 314 39.10 -20.24 -19.31
N GLU A 315 40.12 -19.81 -18.57
CA GLU A 315 40.19 -19.98 -17.11
C GLU A 315 39.22 -18.99 -16.42
N LEU A 316 39.29 -17.71 -16.81
CA LEU A 316 38.45 -16.67 -16.23
C LEU A 316 36.97 -16.82 -16.60
N ASP A 317 36.65 -17.15 -17.86
CA ASP A 317 35.24 -17.41 -18.27
C ASP A 317 34.63 -18.56 -17.48
N ALA A 318 35.38 -19.66 -17.30
CA ALA A 318 34.92 -20.83 -16.55
C ALA A 318 34.69 -20.56 -15.06
N LEU A 319 35.47 -19.66 -14.45
CA LEU A 319 35.28 -19.25 -13.04
C LEU A 319 34.16 -18.22 -12.88
N LEU A 320 34.04 -17.31 -13.85
CA LEU A 320 33.00 -16.29 -13.87
C LEU A 320 31.60 -16.92 -13.91
N VAL A 321 31.41 -17.98 -14.69
CA VAL A 321 30.12 -18.69 -14.81
C VAL A 321 29.92 -19.84 -13.83
N ALA A 322 30.90 -20.10 -12.96
CA ALA A 322 30.73 -21.11 -11.93
C ALA A 322 29.51 -20.76 -11.04
N PRO A 323 28.71 -21.74 -10.60
CA PRO A 323 27.52 -21.50 -9.79
C PRO A 323 27.82 -20.69 -8.50
N THR A 324 26.83 -19.92 -8.05
CA THR A 324 26.86 -19.22 -6.77
C THR A 324 25.46 -19.14 -6.17
N THR A 325 25.36 -19.06 -4.84
CA THR A 325 24.10 -18.82 -4.11
C THR A 325 23.82 -17.34 -3.86
N VAL A 326 24.70 -16.44 -4.29
CA VAL A 326 24.60 -15.01 -4.04
C VAL A 326 23.48 -14.38 -4.88
N ASN A 327 22.46 -13.84 -4.22
CA ASN A 327 21.30 -13.21 -4.88
C ASN A 327 21.64 -11.93 -5.64
N ALA A 328 22.65 -11.17 -5.19
CA ALA A 328 23.09 -9.94 -5.85
C ALA A 328 23.86 -10.19 -7.16
N TRP A 329 24.17 -11.45 -7.49
CA TRP A 329 24.85 -11.82 -8.73
C TRP A 329 23.82 -12.28 -9.78
N PRO A 330 23.62 -11.53 -10.88
CA PRO A 330 22.57 -11.84 -11.83
C PRO A 330 22.95 -13.04 -12.71
N LYS A 331 21.93 -13.68 -13.29
CA LYS A 331 22.13 -14.69 -14.33
C LYS A 331 22.70 -14.02 -15.56
N SER A 332 23.79 -14.57 -16.11
CA SER A 332 24.41 -14.06 -17.34
C SER A 332 24.03 -14.94 -18.53
N ALA A 333 23.52 -14.32 -19.60
CA ALA A 333 23.36 -14.99 -20.89
C ALA A 333 24.73 -15.22 -21.56
N SER A 334 24.84 -16.26 -22.38
CA SER A 334 26.06 -16.53 -23.14
C SER A 334 26.02 -15.85 -24.51
N GLY A 335 27.01 -15.00 -24.79
CA GLY A 335 27.20 -14.34 -26.07
C GLY A 335 26.24 -13.16 -26.28
N TYR A 336 26.81 -11.96 -26.44
CA TYR A 336 26.07 -10.82 -26.96
C TYR A 336 26.34 -10.68 -28.46
N SER A 337 25.28 -10.56 -29.26
CA SER A 337 25.43 -10.09 -30.65
C SER A 337 24.24 -9.24 -31.05
N GLN A 338 24.53 -8.12 -31.72
CA GLN A 338 23.51 -7.21 -32.22
C GLN A 338 22.50 -7.94 -33.12
N ALA A 339 22.99 -8.83 -33.99
CA ALA A 339 22.16 -9.60 -34.90
C ALA A 339 21.19 -10.56 -34.18
N GLU A 340 21.63 -11.18 -33.07
CA GLU A 340 20.73 -12.05 -32.28
C GLU A 340 19.67 -11.23 -31.55
N LEU A 341 20.03 -10.07 -31.01
CA LEU A 341 19.06 -9.15 -30.41
C LEU A 341 18.01 -8.72 -31.45
N GLU A 342 18.44 -8.35 -32.66
CA GLU A 342 17.54 -8.01 -33.77
C GLU A 342 16.63 -9.18 -34.19
N ARG A 343 17.14 -10.43 -34.16
CA ARG A 343 16.32 -11.62 -34.42
C ARG A 343 15.24 -11.86 -33.36
N GLN A 344 15.47 -11.43 -32.13
CA GLN A 344 14.50 -11.56 -31.03
C GLN A 344 13.41 -10.49 -31.09
N ILE A 345 13.60 -9.41 -31.86
CA ILE A 345 12.58 -8.39 -32.11
C ILE A 345 11.60 -8.92 -33.17
N VAL A 346 10.46 -9.43 -32.72
CA VAL A 346 9.42 -9.97 -33.59
C VAL A 346 8.45 -8.85 -34.01
N PRO A 347 8.16 -8.66 -35.31
CA PRO A 347 7.20 -7.66 -35.75
C PRO A 347 5.78 -8.02 -35.29
N ALA A 348 4.93 -7.02 -35.09
CA ALA A 348 3.52 -7.23 -34.79
C ALA A 348 2.82 -8.01 -35.93
N PRO A 349 1.88 -8.93 -35.62
CA PRO A 349 1.12 -9.63 -36.65
C PRO A 349 0.26 -8.62 -37.43
N VAL A 350 0.52 -8.51 -38.73
CA VAL A 350 -0.26 -7.67 -39.64
C VAL A 350 -1.70 -8.18 -39.69
N LYS A 351 -2.67 -7.38 -39.23
CA LYS A 351 -4.10 -7.73 -39.33
C LYS A 351 -4.54 -7.69 -40.80
N ALA A 352 -5.07 -8.81 -41.28
CA ALA A 352 -5.51 -9.00 -42.67
C ALA A 352 -6.78 -8.20 -43.08
N SER A 353 -7.26 -7.27 -42.25
CA SER A 353 -8.57 -6.62 -42.42
C SER A 353 -8.55 -5.30 -43.18
N ASP A 354 -7.39 -4.72 -43.50
CA ASP A 354 -7.34 -3.32 -44.00
C ASP A 354 -7.49 -3.17 -45.52
N VAL A 355 -7.83 -4.24 -46.26
CA VAL A 355 -7.91 -4.23 -47.73
C VAL A 355 -9.34 -4.37 -48.27
N ALA A 356 -10.35 -4.53 -47.42
CA ALA A 356 -11.71 -4.90 -47.84
C ALA A 356 -12.78 -3.79 -47.73
N GLU A 357 -12.47 -2.51 -48.00
CA GLU A 357 -13.51 -1.47 -48.08
C GLU A 357 -13.24 -0.50 -49.24
N ASN A 358 -13.45 -0.94 -50.48
CA ASN A 358 -13.36 -0.03 -51.65
C ASN A 358 -14.41 -0.29 -52.76
N SER A 359 -15.56 -0.91 -52.44
CA SER A 359 -16.57 -1.22 -53.50
C SER A 359 -18.03 -0.94 -53.14
N ALA A 360 -18.35 -0.33 -52.00
CA ALA A 360 -19.72 0.04 -51.68
C ALA A 360 -19.95 1.55 -51.91
N VAL A 361 -21.03 1.92 -52.59
CA VAL A 361 -21.48 3.31 -52.71
C VAL A 361 -21.69 3.88 -51.29
N PRO A 362 -21.15 5.06 -50.96
CA PRO A 362 -21.34 5.67 -49.64
C PRO A 362 -22.82 5.85 -49.32
N ARG A 363 -23.27 5.36 -48.17
CA ARG A 363 -24.67 5.49 -47.73
C ARG A 363 -24.93 6.88 -47.15
N LEU A 364 -23.91 7.47 -46.52
CA LEU A 364 -23.91 8.84 -45.99
C LEU A 364 -22.71 9.60 -46.57
N PRO A 365 -22.79 10.09 -47.82
CA PRO A 365 -21.66 10.71 -48.50
C PRO A 365 -21.28 12.06 -47.87
N LEU A 366 -20.00 12.23 -47.56
CA LEU A 366 -19.39 13.48 -47.16
C LEU A 366 -18.32 13.92 -48.17
N PRO A 367 -18.27 15.21 -48.55
CA PRO A 367 -17.18 15.74 -49.37
C PRO A 367 -15.83 15.58 -48.67
N ARG A 368 -14.82 15.09 -49.39
CA ARG A 368 -13.45 14.92 -48.84
C ARG A 368 -12.88 16.24 -48.30
N GLU A 369 -13.16 17.35 -48.97
CA GLU A 369 -12.60 18.66 -48.64
C GLU A 369 -13.09 19.13 -47.27
N LEU A 370 -14.36 18.83 -46.95
CA LEU A 370 -14.91 19.13 -45.64
C LEU A 370 -14.19 18.35 -44.54
N LEU A 371 -13.98 17.03 -44.73
CA LEU A 371 -13.27 16.20 -43.76
C LEU A 371 -11.81 16.66 -43.58
N GLN A 372 -11.11 16.96 -44.68
CA GLN A 372 -9.74 17.45 -44.65
C GLN A 372 -9.62 18.78 -43.91
N ASN A 373 -10.50 19.73 -44.22
CA ASN A 373 -10.51 21.04 -43.57
C ASN A 373 -10.79 20.93 -42.07
N VAL A 374 -11.74 20.08 -41.67
CA VAL A 374 -12.04 19.83 -40.24
C VAL A 374 -10.83 19.20 -39.53
N MET A 375 -10.25 18.12 -40.07
CA MET A 375 -9.14 17.43 -39.40
C MET A 375 -7.87 18.27 -39.31
N LEU A 376 -7.57 19.06 -40.34
CA LEU A 376 -6.46 20.02 -40.31
C LEU A 376 -6.71 21.13 -39.29
N SER A 377 -7.93 21.67 -39.24
CA SER A 377 -8.28 22.70 -38.28
C SER A 377 -8.14 22.18 -36.84
N VAL A 378 -8.62 20.97 -36.55
CA VAL A 378 -8.50 20.33 -35.23
C VAL A 378 -7.03 20.15 -34.85
N ALA A 379 -6.22 19.59 -35.75
CA ALA A 379 -4.80 19.36 -35.48
C ALA A 379 -4.03 20.66 -35.22
N GLN A 380 -4.38 21.74 -35.91
CA GLN A 380 -3.77 23.07 -35.70
C GLN A 380 -4.15 23.65 -34.34
N THR A 381 -5.43 23.62 -33.96
CA THR A 381 -5.89 24.15 -32.67
C THR A 381 -5.29 23.37 -31.50
N VAL A 382 -5.32 22.04 -31.55
CA VAL A 382 -4.72 21.19 -30.50
C VAL A 382 -3.20 21.37 -30.43
N TRP A 383 -2.49 21.55 -31.56
CA TRP A 383 -1.05 21.85 -31.52
C TRP A 383 -0.72 23.16 -30.80
N GLN A 384 -1.59 24.17 -30.91
CA GLN A 384 -1.41 25.45 -30.21
C GLN A 384 -1.74 25.33 -28.71
N ASP A 385 -2.75 24.55 -28.35
CA ASP A 385 -3.21 24.44 -26.96
C ASP A 385 -2.46 23.36 -26.15
N GLU A 386 -1.78 22.43 -26.82
CA GLU A 386 -1.07 21.29 -26.20
C GLU A 386 -0.13 21.71 -25.05
N PRO A 387 0.76 22.71 -25.19
CA PRO A 387 1.67 23.06 -24.10
C PRO A 387 0.94 23.48 -22.82
N LEU A 388 -0.21 24.14 -22.97
CA LEU A 388 -1.04 24.57 -21.85
C LEU A 388 -1.79 23.38 -21.23
N MET A 389 -2.34 22.49 -22.06
CA MET A 389 -2.98 21.25 -21.59
C MET A 389 -2.00 20.39 -20.80
N THR A 390 -0.80 20.16 -21.34
CA THR A 390 0.27 19.38 -20.70
C THR A 390 0.71 20.02 -19.39
N LYS A 391 0.86 21.36 -19.35
CA LYS A 391 1.14 22.09 -18.10
C LYS A 391 0.06 21.84 -17.04
N TYR A 392 -1.21 21.98 -17.40
CA TYR A 392 -2.31 21.76 -16.45
C TYR A 392 -2.39 20.29 -16.01
N ASP A 393 -2.10 19.36 -16.90
CA ASP A 393 -2.06 17.94 -16.58
C ASP A 393 -0.84 17.56 -15.74
N THR A 394 0.28 18.27 -15.80
CA THR A 394 1.39 18.07 -14.83
C THR A 394 0.96 18.46 -13.42
N ILE A 395 0.07 19.45 -13.29
CA ILE A 395 -0.46 19.89 -12.00
C ILE A 395 -1.55 18.91 -11.53
N ALA A 396 -2.44 18.49 -12.43
CA ALA A 396 -3.64 17.71 -12.13
C ALA A 396 -3.50 16.19 -12.37
N GLY A 397 -2.39 15.70 -12.89
CA GLY A 397 -2.24 14.34 -13.41
C GLY A 397 -0.77 13.96 -13.63
N ASP A 398 -0.51 13.17 -14.67
CA ASP A 398 0.82 12.68 -15.07
C ASP A 398 1.48 13.52 -16.18
N GLY A 399 0.82 14.57 -16.66
CA GLY A 399 1.42 15.52 -17.59
C GLY A 399 1.55 15.02 -19.02
N ASP A 400 0.65 14.14 -19.47
CA ASP A 400 0.67 13.57 -20.83
C ASP A 400 -0.61 13.84 -21.63
N CYS A 401 -1.64 14.45 -21.05
CA CYS A 401 -2.94 14.62 -21.70
C CYS A 401 -2.83 15.42 -23.01
N GLY A 402 -2.03 16.50 -23.02
CA GLY A 402 -1.81 17.32 -24.20
C GLY A 402 -1.05 16.57 -25.30
N THR A 403 0.10 16.00 -24.96
CA THR A 403 0.94 15.26 -25.91
C THR A 403 0.23 14.04 -26.49
N THR A 404 -0.56 13.34 -25.67
CA THR A 404 -1.40 12.20 -26.09
C THR A 404 -2.47 12.64 -27.08
N LEU A 405 -3.21 13.73 -26.80
CA LEU A 405 -4.22 14.24 -27.72
C LEU A 405 -3.61 14.72 -29.04
N LEU A 406 -2.49 15.45 -28.97
CA LEU A 406 -1.76 15.95 -30.13
C LEU A 406 -1.28 14.81 -31.05
N THR A 407 -0.82 13.70 -30.46
CA THR A 407 -0.39 12.51 -31.20
C THR A 407 -1.56 11.92 -31.98
N GLY A 408 -2.72 11.76 -31.35
CA GLY A 408 -3.93 11.27 -31.99
C GLY A 408 -4.41 12.16 -33.15
N VAL A 409 -4.54 13.46 -32.93
CA VAL A 409 -5.06 14.37 -33.99
C VAL A 409 -4.07 14.55 -35.15
N LYS A 410 -2.76 14.47 -34.91
CA LYS A 410 -1.76 14.45 -35.99
C LYS A 410 -1.91 13.21 -36.88
N ALA A 411 -2.16 12.05 -36.29
CA ALA A 411 -2.42 10.83 -37.04
C ALA A 411 -3.72 10.93 -37.86
N LEU A 412 -4.78 11.50 -37.30
CA LEU A 412 -6.04 11.74 -38.02
C LEU A 412 -5.87 12.74 -39.19
N ALA A 413 -5.09 13.81 -38.99
CA ALA A 413 -4.78 14.76 -40.07
C ALA A 413 -3.95 14.12 -41.19
N ALA A 414 -3.01 13.22 -40.84
CA ALA A 414 -2.27 12.45 -41.84
C ALA A 414 -3.18 11.49 -42.62
N TYR A 415 -4.10 10.79 -41.94
CA TYR A 415 -5.11 9.95 -42.57
C TYR A 415 -6.00 10.75 -43.53
N ALA A 416 -6.52 11.90 -43.11
CA ALA A 416 -7.38 12.73 -43.95
C ALA A 416 -6.69 13.23 -45.23
N LYS A 417 -5.39 13.55 -45.16
CA LYS A 417 -4.57 13.90 -46.34
C LYS A 417 -4.38 12.73 -47.31
N GLY A 418 -4.40 11.48 -46.82
CA GLY A 418 -4.22 10.27 -47.61
C GLY A 418 -5.45 9.81 -48.39
N ILE A 419 -6.62 10.41 -48.16
CA ILE A 419 -7.88 10.03 -48.83
C ILE A 419 -7.88 10.50 -50.28
N SER A 420 -7.98 9.56 -51.22
CA SER A 420 -7.99 9.85 -52.67
C SER A 420 -9.40 10.06 -53.26
N SER A 421 -10.44 9.44 -52.68
CA SER A 421 -11.84 9.55 -53.14
C SER A 421 -12.42 10.95 -52.93
N GLU A 422 -13.26 11.43 -53.85
CA GLU A 422 -13.97 12.73 -53.73
C GLU A 422 -15.00 12.75 -52.59
N THR A 423 -15.59 11.59 -52.29
CA THR A 423 -16.55 11.42 -51.20
C THR A 423 -16.18 10.24 -50.31
N VAL A 424 -16.48 10.36 -49.01
CA VAL A 424 -16.32 9.30 -48.00
C VAL A 424 -17.64 9.01 -47.30
N ASP A 425 -17.79 7.81 -46.73
CA ASP A 425 -18.95 7.48 -45.90
C ASP A 425 -18.72 7.94 -44.45
N LEU A 426 -19.67 8.69 -43.89
CA LEU A 426 -19.57 9.23 -42.53
C LEU A 426 -19.46 8.15 -41.45
N ALA A 427 -20.19 7.03 -41.58
CA ALA A 427 -20.14 5.96 -40.59
C ALA A 427 -18.78 5.23 -40.62
N VAL A 428 -18.24 4.99 -41.82
CA VAL A 428 -16.89 4.43 -42.01
C VAL A 428 -15.83 5.38 -41.48
N THR A 429 -15.99 6.69 -41.72
CA THR A 429 -15.06 7.72 -41.24
C THR A 429 -14.93 7.69 -39.72
N PHE A 430 -16.05 7.65 -38.97
CA PHE A 430 -15.99 7.54 -37.50
C PHE A 430 -15.34 6.24 -37.01
N ARG A 431 -15.48 5.13 -37.75
CA ARG A 431 -14.81 3.86 -37.42
C ARG A 431 -13.29 3.97 -37.59
N GLN A 432 -12.86 4.59 -38.70
CA GLN A 432 -11.45 4.81 -38.98
C GLN A 432 -10.83 5.78 -37.96
N ILE A 433 -11.56 6.85 -37.59
CA ILE A 433 -11.16 7.74 -36.49
C ILE A 433 -10.94 6.95 -35.20
N ALA A 434 -11.89 6.09 -34.83
CA ALA A 434 -11.78 5.29 -33.61
C ALA A 434 -10.59 4.31 -33.64
N SER A 435 -10.32 3.68 -34.80
CA SER A 435 -9.18 2.76 -34.98
C SER A 435 -7.84 3.49 -34.84
N ILE A 436 -7.69 4.63 -35.53
CA ILE A 436 -6.46 5.43 -35.47
C ILE A 436 -6.21 5.94 -34.05
N ILE A 437 -7.26 6.45 -33.37
CA ILE A 437 -7.15 6.88 -31.98
C ILE A 437 -6.74 5.71 -31.07
N GLN A 438 -7.32 4.53 -31.25
CA GLN A 438 -6.97 3.35 -30.45
C GLN A 438 -5.50 2.94 -30.60
N GLU A 439 -4.91 3.14 -31.79
CA GLU A 439 -3.51 2.78 -32.07
C GLU A 439 -2.52 3.86 -31.64
N THR A 440 -2.93 5.13 -31.66
CA THR A 440 -2.01 6.27 -31.50
C THR A 440 -2.15 7.00 -30.17
N MET A 441 -3.27 6.83 -29.47
CA MET A 441 -3.50 7.41 -28.14
C MET A 441 -3.55 6.30 -27.09
N GLY A 442 -2.61 6.34 -26.15
CA GLY A 442 -2.61 5.48 -24.97
C GLY A 442 -3.57 5.94 -23.87
N GLY A 443 -3.63 5.16 -22.79
CA GLY A 443 -4.32 5.54 -21.55
C GLY A 443 -5.83 5.69 -21.66
N THR A 444 -6.42 6.34 -20.65
CA THR A 444 -7.87 6.47 -20.49
C THR A 444 -8.50 7.35 -21.56
N SER A 445 -7.82 8.40 -22.01
CA SER A 445 -8.33 9.33 -23.03
C SER A 445 -8.51 8.63 -24.39
N GLY A 446 -7.53 7.84 -24.84
CA GLY A 446 -7.63 7.02 -26.05
C GLY A 446 -8.83 6.06 -26.02
N ALA A 447 -9.04 5.37 -24.90
CA ALA A 447 -10.19 4.47 -24.72
C ALA A 447 -11.54 5.22 -24.75
N VAL A 448 -11.64 6.37 -24.08
CA VAL A 448 -12.87 7.19 -24.06
C VAL A 448 -13.25 7.64 -25.47
N TYR A 449 -12.31 8.20 -26.23
CA TYR A 449 -12.57 8.63 -27.60
C TYR A 449 -12.87 7.45 -28.53
N ALA A 450 -12.13 6.34 -28.43
CA ALA A 450 -12.35 5.16 -29.28
C ALA A 450 -13.72 4.50 -29.03
N ILE A 451 -14.15 4.37 -27.77
CA ILE A 451 -15.49 3.85 -27.41
C ILE A 451 -16.57 4.78 -27.98
N PHE A 452 -16.43 6.09 -27.76
CA PHE A 452 -17.39 7.09 -28.24
C PHE A 452 -17.55 7.05 -29.75
N PHE A 453 -16.47 7.14 -30.52
CA PHE A 453 -16.53 7.19 -31.97
C PHE A 453 -16.96 5.85 -32.61
N ASN A 454 -16.59 4.71 -32.03
CA ASN A 454 -17.13 3.41 -32.46
C ASN A 454 -18.65 3.31 -32.23
N ALA A 455 -19.15 3.81 -31.10
CA ALA A 455 -20.59 3.84 -30.83
C ALA A 455 -21.34 4.77 -31.80
N VAL A 456 -20.77 5.94 -32.12
CA VAL A 456 -21.29 6.86 -33.15
C VAL A 456 -21.36 6.17 -34.52
N SER A 457 -20.26 5.51 -34.95
CA SER A 457 -20.21 4.75 -36.21
C SER A 457 -21.29 3.68 -36.28
N ASN A 458 -21.47 2.90 -35.21
CA ASN A 458 -22.48 1.85 -35.12
C ASN A 458 -23.91 2.41 -35.19
N SER A 459 -24.16 3.57 -34.58
CA SER A 459 -25.46 4.25 -34.65
C SER A 459 -25.77 4.72 -36.07
N LEU A 460 -24.80 5.39 -36.73
CA LEU A 460 -24.95 5.85 -38.11
C LEU A 460 -25.18 4.69 -39.09
N GLY A 461 -24.46 3.58 -38.92
CA GLY A 461 -24.63 2.38 -39.74
C GLY A 461 -26.03 1.76 -39.67
N LYS A 462 -26.69 1.85 -38.50
CA LYS A 462 -28.08 1.38 -38.30
C LYS A 462 -29.10 2.36 -38.91
N SER A 463 -28.91 3.66 -38.71
CA SER A 463 -29.86 4.70 -39.17
C SER A 463 -29.86 4.90 -40.69
N ALA A 464 -28.81 4.47 -41.39
CA ALA A 464 -28.73 4.49 -42.86
C ALA A 464 -29.72 3.54 -43.56
N VAL A 465 -30.32 2.59 -42.84
CA VAL A 465 -31.33 1.66 -43.37
C VAL A 465 -32.73 2.26 -43.16
N GLY A 466 -33.16 3.16 -44.04
CA GLY A 466 -34.56 3.65 -44.10
C GLY A 466 -34.79 5.16 -44.04
N SER A 467 -33.74 5.97 -43.91
CA SER A 467 -33.86 7.42 -43.62
C SER A 467 -33.54 8.31 -44.83
N HIS A 468 -34.32 8.22 -45.92
CA HIS A 468 -34.11 9.08 -47.11
C HIS A 468 -34.56 10.55 -46.94
N HIS A 469 -35.03 10.98 -45.76
CA HIS A 469 -35.66 12.29 -45.54
C HIS A 469 -35.16 13.08 -44.31
N LEU A 470 -34.13 12.64 -43.59
CA LEU A 470 -33.58 13.36 -42.43
C LEU A 470 -32.34 14.19 -42.82
N ALA A 471 -32.24 15.42 -42.32
CA ALA A 471 -31.06 16.26 -42.51
C ALA A 471 -29.83 15.66 -41.81
N HIS A 472 -28.65 15.78 -42.44
CA HIS A 472 -27.37 15.25 -41.92
C HIS A 472 -27.04 15.76 -40.52
N SER A 473 -27.39 17.02 -40.19
CA SER A 473 -27.20 17.61 -38.86
C SER A 473 -27.96 16.84 -37.78
N LYS A 474 -29.23 16.50 -38.05
CA LYS A 474 -30.08 15.74 -37.13
C LYS A 474 -29.62 14.28 -36.97
N LEU A 475 -29.23 13.63 -38.06
CA LEU A 475 -28.67 12.27 -38.03
C LEU A 475 -27.37 12.21 -37.19
N LEU A 476 -26.49 13.20 -37.36
CA LEU A 476 -25.26 13.29 -36.59
C LEU A 476 -25.53 13.56 -35.11
N ALA A 477 -26.46 14.47 -34.79
CA ALA A 477 -26.83 14.77 -33.41
C ALA A 477 -27.44 13.56 -32.68
N GLU A 478 -28.30 12.78 -33.36
CA GLU A 478 -28.83 11.52 -32.82
C GLU A 478 -27.72 10.47 -32.61
N ALA A 479 -26.79 10.33 -33.55
CA ALA A 479 -25.69 9.40 -33.43
C ALA A 479 -24.70 9.77 -32.31
N LEU A 480 -24.41 11.06 -32.12
CA LEU A 480 -23.59 11.57 -31.02
C LEU A 480 -24.26 11.32 -29.66
N GLN A 481 -25.57 11.53 -29.56
CA GLN A 481 -26.34 11.22 -28.34
C GLN A 481 -26.30 9.73 -28.00
N GLN A 482 -26.44 8.86 -29.01
CA GLN A 482 -26.30 7.41 -28.81
C GLN A 482 -24.87 7.04 -28.43
N GLY A 483 -23.87 7.65 -29.07
CA GLY A 483 -22.46 7.48 -28.75
C GLY A 483 -22.15 7.84 -27.29
N LEU A 484 -22.68 8.97 -26.82
CA LEU A 484 -22.56 9.40 -25.43
C LEU A 484 -23.24 8.42 -24.48
N THR A 485 -24.44 7.95 -24.84
CA THR A 485 -25.19 6.97 -24.04
C THR A 485 -24.40 5.67 -23.85
N GLU A 486 -23.79 5.16 -24.92
CA GLU A 486 -22.94 3.97 -24.85
C GLU A 486 -21.66 4.25 -24.05
N LEU A 487 -20.98 5.37 -24.27
CA LEU A 487 -19.80 5.75 -23.49
C LEU A 487 -20.11 5.79 -22.00
N CYS A 488 -21.23 6.41 -21.60
CA CYS A 488 -21.71 6.49 -20.22
C CYS A 488 -22.03 5.15 -19.55
N ARG A 489 -22.10 4.04 -20.31
CA ARG A 489 -22.19 2.67 -19.74
C ARG A 489 -20.84 2.13 -19.30
N TYR A 490 -19.76 2.59 -19.93
CA TYR A 490 -18.39 2.13 -19.68
C TYR A 490 -17.60 3.08 -18.78
N THR A 491 -18.09 4.30 -18.55
CA THR A 491 -17.51 5.25 -17.58
C THR A 491 -18.56 5.77 -16.60
N SER A 492 -18.17 5.93 -15.33
CA SER A 492 -18.97 6.61 -14.30
C SER A 492 -18.87 8.13 -14.39
N ALA A 493 -17.97 8.68 -15.22
CA ALA A 493 -17.77 10.13 -15.33
C ALA A 493 -18.98 10.85 -15.91
N ARG A 494 -19.36 11.96 -15.27
CA ARG A 494 -20.50 12.83 -15.62
C ARG A 494 -20.07 14.29 -15.52
N VAL A 495 -20.97 15.20 -15.89
CA VAL A 495 -20.76 16.63 -15.60
C VAL A 495 -20.64 16.81 -14.08
N GLY A 496 -19.63 17.56 -13.65
CA GLY A 496 -19.19 17.72 -12.28
C GLY A 496 -18.17 16.69 -11.82
N SER A 497 -17.63 15.84 -12.70
CA SER A 497 -16.56 14.88 -12.36
C SER A 497 -15.16 15.46 -12.54
N ARG A 498 -15.01 16.59 -13.23
CA ARG A 498 -13.74 17.19 -13.66
C ARG A 498 -12.97 16.25 -14.59
N THR A 499 -13.55 16.01 -15.77
CA THR A 499 -13.06 15.11 -16.81
C THR A 499 -13.46 15.61 -18.21
N ILE A 500 -13.02 14.92 -19.26
CA ILE A 500 -13.52 15.03 -20.65
C ILE A 500 -15.06 15.17 -20.73
N MET A 501 -15.79 14.48 -19.84
CA MET A 501 -17.27 14.46 -19.84
C MET A 501 -17.90 15.81 -19.50
N ASP A 502 -17.18 16.69 -18.79
CA ASP A 502 -17.64 18.03 -18.43
C ASP A 502 -17.77 18.96 -19.63
N ALA A 503 -17.03 18.71 -20.70
CA ALA A 503 -17.19 19.39 -21.98
C ALA A 503 -18.03 18.56 -22.97
N LEU A 504 -17.82 17.23 -23.01
CA LEU A 504 -18.45 16.35 -23.99
C LEU A 504 -19.97 16.21 -23.79
N ILE A 505 -20.45 16.06 -22.55
CA ILE A 505 -21.89 15.93 -22.27
C ILE A 505 -22.65 17.22 -22.67
N PRO A 506 -22.24 18.43 -22.20
CA PRO A 506 -22.95 19.66 -22.57
C PRO A 506 -22.96 19.92 -24.08
N PHE A 507 -21.88 19.56 -24.79
CA PHE A 507 -21.83 19.65 -26.25
C PHE A 507 -22.89 18.77 -26.92
N VAL A 508 -22.88 17.47 -26.62
CA VAL A 508 -23.76 16.49 -27.27
C VAL A 508 -25.22 16.78 -26.95
N GLU A 509 -25.57 17.05 -25.69
CA GLU A 509 -26.96 17.33 -25.30
C GLU A 509 -27.50 18.63 -25.93
N THR A 510 -26.66 19.66 -26.03
CA THR A 510 -27.06 20.94 -26.64
C THR A 510 -27.26 20.77 -28.14
N LEU A 511 -26.36 20.04 -28.81
CA LEU A 511 -26.49 19.75 -30.23
C LEU A 511 -27.71 18.86 -30.53
N HIS A 512 -28.02 17.90 -29.65
CA HIS A 512 -29.24 17.08 -29.78
C HIS A 512 -30.52 17.91 -29.66
N LYS A 513 -30.58 18.87 -28.73
CA LYS A 513 -31.71 19.79 -28.56
C LYS A 513 -31.82 20.82 -29.70
N LYS A 514 -30.69 21.25 -30.26
CA LYS A 514 -30.61 22.26 -31.33
C LYS A 514 -29.65 21.81 -32.45
N PRO A 515 -30.06 20.85 -33.30
CA PRO A 515 -29.17 20.26 -34.32
C PRO A 515 -28.57 21.25 -35.32
N ASP A 516 -29.24 22.39 -35.55
CA ASP A 516 -28.81 23.41 -36.51
C ASP A 516 -27.98 24.53 -35.86
N ASN A 517 -27.60 24.42 -34.58
CA ASN A 517 -26.84 25.45 -33.86
C ASN A 517 -25.57 24.88 -33.20
N LEU A 518 -24.55 24.64 -34.04
CA LEU A 518 -23.24 24.14 -33.59
C LEU A 518 -22.54 25.13 -32.65
N GLN A 519 -22.63 26.44 -32.89
CA GLN A 519 -21.95 27.43 -32.03
C GLN A 519 -22.47 27.41 -30.59
N ALA A 520 -23.77 27.19 -30.39
CA ALA A 520 -24.33 27.04 -29.05
C ALA A 520 -23.82 25.77 -28.35
N ALA A 521 -23.66 24.66 -29.08
CA ALA A 521 -23.10 23.44 -28.53
C ALA A 521 -21.62 23.59 -28.14
N VAL A 522 -20.81 24.22 -29.00
CA VAL A 522 -19.40 24.53 -28.70
C VAL A 522 -19.29 25.44 -27.47
N ALA A 523 -20.11 26.49 -27.39
CA ALA A 523 -20.13 27.38 -26.22
C ALA A 523 -20.52 26.64 -24.92
N ALA A 524 -21.42 25.64 -25.01
CA ALA A 524 -21.77 24.80 -23.88
C ALA A 524 -20.59 23.92 -23.42
N ALA A 525 -19.81 23.35 -24.35
CA ALA A 525 -18.56 22.66 -24.05
C ALA A 525 -17.52 23.58 -23.38
N SER A 526 -17.26 24.77 -23.96
CA SER A 526 -16.30 25.73 -23.40
C SER A 526 -16.71 26.15 -21.99
N THR A 527 -18.00 26.39 -21.76
CA THR A 527 -18.54 26.68 -20.42
C THR A 527 -18.37 25.49 -19.47
N GLY A 528 -18.59 24.27 -19.95
CA GLY A 528 -18.40 23.04 -19.20
C GLY A 528 -16.96 22.86 -18.74
N ALA A 529 -16.00 22.98 -19.66
CA ALA A 529 -14.57 22.93 -19.35
C ALA A 529 -14.15 24.05 -18.39
N GLU A 530 -14.59 25.28 -18.61
CA GLU A 530 -14.20 26.41 -17.76
C GLU A 530 -14.72 26.27 -16.33
N LYS A 531 -15.92 25.71 -16.15
CA LYS A 531 -16.46 25.43 -14.83
C LYS A 531 -15.59 24.47 -14.02
N THR A 532 -14.74 23.66 -14.67
CA THR A 532 -13.90 22.68 -13.97
C THR A 532 -12.72 23.30 -13.20
N ARG A 533 -12.41 24.59 -13.41
CA ARG A 533 -11.23 25.25 -12.82
C ARG A 533 -11.09 25.09 -11.31
N LEU A 534 -12.22 25.21 -10.62
CA LEU A 534 -12.32 25.17 -9.18
C LEU A 534 -13.14 23.96 -8.70
N MET A 535 -13.40 23.01 -9.61
CA MET A 535 -14.08 21.78 -9.24
C MET A 535 -13.13 20.84 -8.52
N ASP A 536 -13.64 20.20 -7.48
CA ASP A 536 -12.99 19.04 -6.89
C ASP A 536 -13.08 17.88 -7.88
N ALA A 537 -11.94 17.25 -8.17
CA ALA A 537 -11.91 16.13 -9.08
C ALA A 537 -12.49 14.87 -8.41
N LYS A 538 -13.51 14.29 -9.04
CA LYS A 538 -14.17 13.07 -8.52
C LYS A 538 -13.62 11.79 -9.13
N LEU A 539 -13.00 11.89 -10.30
CA LEU A 539 -12.50 10.78 -11.10
C LEU A 539 -11.23 11.21 -11.84
N GLY A 540 -10.52 10.23 -12.40
CA GLY A 540 -9.24 10.48 -13.07
C GLY A 540 -8.09 10.69 -12.08
N ARG A 541 -6.90 11.03 -12.59
CA ARG A 541 -5.73 11.22 -11.71
C ARG A 541 -5.83 12.46 -10.83
N ALA A 542 -6.58 13.47 -11.28
CA ALA A 542 -6.83 14.70 -10.55
C ALA A 542 -7.50 14.46 -9.19
N SER A 543 -8.20 13.35 -8.99
CA SER A 543 -8.81 13.02 -7.70
C SER A 543 -7.81 12.65 -6.61
N TYR A 544 -6.55 12.34 -6.96
CA TYR A 544 -5.46 12.08 -5.99
C TYR A 544 -4.64 13.33 -5.67
N VAL A 545 -4.89 14.44 -6.37
CA VAL A 545 -4.12 15.68 -6.23
C VAL A 545 -4.78 16.58 -5.18
N ALA A 546 -3.97 17.09 -4.25
CA ALA A 546 -4.44 18.01 -3.23
C ALA A 546 -5.03 19.30 -3.84
N LYS A 547 -6.09 19.82 -3.24
CA LYS A 547 -6.84 20.99 -3.74
C LYS A 547 -5.97 22.23 -3.86
N GLU A 548 -5.00 22.40 -2.97
CA GLU A 548 -4.02 23.49 -2.97
C GLU A 548 -3.15 23.46 -4.22
N GLN A 549 -2.77 22.27 -4.69
CA GLN A 549 -1.99 22.10 -5.92
C GLN A 549 -2.82 22.39 -7.16
N LEU A 550 -4.08 21.93 -7.21
CA LEU A 550 -5.02 22.24 -8.29
C LEU A 550 -5.38 23.74 -8.36
N ASN A 551 -5.27 24.43 -7.22
CA ASN A 551 -5.48 25.88 -7.08
C ASN A 551 -4.17 26.68 -6.99
N SER A 552 -3.04 26.08 -7.41
CA SER A 552 -1.74 26.75 -7.40
C SER A 552 -1.71 27.99 -8.30
N GLU A 553 -2.54 28.02 -9.34
CA GLU A 553 -2.78 29.19 -10.18
C GLU A 553 -3.95 30.03 -9.62
N LYS A 554 -3.83 31.37 -9.71
CA LYS A 554 -4.72 32.35 -9.05
C LYS A 554 -6.22 32.19 -9.36
N GLU A 555 -6.56 31.59 -10.50
CA GLU A 555 -7.94 31.37 -10.96
C GLU A 555 -8.34 29.89 -11.00
N GLY A 556 -7.48 28.99 -10.51
CA GLY A 556 -7.62 27.54 -10.70
C GLY A 556 -7.34 27.09 -12.13
N ILE A 557 -7.14 25.79 -12.32
CA ILE A 557 -6.81 25.19 -13.62
C ILE A 557 -7.96 24.31 -14.14
N PRO A 558 -8.38 24.46 -15.41
CA PRO A 558 -9.42 23.61 -15.96
C PRO A 558 -8.91 22.17 -16.11
N ASP A 559 -9.83 21.21 -16.16
CA ASP A 559 -9.52 19.83 -16.52
C ASP A 559 -8.86 19.79 -17.91
N PRO A 560 -7.64 19.23 -18.02
CA PRO A 560 -6.93 19.12 -19.30
C PRO A 560 -7.73 18.33 -20.35
N GLY A 561 -8.46 17.30 -19.93
CA GLY A 561 -9.30 16.50 -20.80
C GLY A 561 -10.48 17.28 -21.38
N ALA A 562 -11.20 18.03 -20.54
CA ALA A 562 -12.29 18.90 -20.95
C ALA A 562 -11.79 20.04 -21.87
N LEU A 563 -10.63 20.62 -21.54
CA LEU A 563 -9.97 21.61 -22.40
C LEU A 563 -9.58 21.00 -23.75
N GLY A 564 -9.11 19.75 -23.78
CA GLY A 564 -8.84 19.02 -25.01
C GLY A 564 -10.07 18.85 -25.89
N VAL A 565 -11.24 18.53 -25.31
CA VAL A 565 -12.52 18.47 -26.05
C VAL A 565 -12.87 19.83 -26.64
N VAL A 566 -12.70 20.91 -25.88
CA VAL A 566 -12.95 22.29 -26.38
C VAL A 566 -12.01 22.62 -27.53
N SER A 567 -10.72 22.30 -27.40
CA SER A 567 -9.72 22.53 -28.45
C SER A 567 -10.07 21.79 -29.76
N ILE A 568 -10.60 20.56 -29.65
CA ILE A 568 -11.13 19.82 -30.81
C ILE A 568 -12.38 20.50 -31.41
N LEU A 569 -13.29 21.00 -30.58
CA LEU A 569 -14.59 21.49 -31.01
C LEU A 569 -14.57 22.93 -31.55
N GLU A 570 -13.70 23.80 -31.03
CA GLU A 570 -13.63 25.21 -31.46
C GLU A 570 -13.05 25.35 -32.88
N GLY A 571 -12.17 24.44 -33.28
CA GLY A 571 -11.43 24.57 -34.53
C GLY A 571 -10.78 25.96 -34.64
N ASN A 572 -10.52 26.43 -35.86
CA ASN A 572 -9.90 27.73 -36.09
C ASN A 572 -10.93 28.89 -36.11
N GLU A 573 -12.18 28.66 -35.68
CA GLU A 573 -13.27 29.65 -35.85
C GLU A 573 -13.27 30.79 -34.81
N ARG A 574 -12.37 30.79 -33.81
CA ARG A 574 -12.48 31.73 -32.68
C ARG A 574 -11.24 32.52 -32.23
N ARG A 575 -10.09 32.45 -32.90
CA ARG A 575 -8.95 33.31 -32.52
C ARG A 575 -8.74 34.40 -33.58
N PRO A 576 -9.08 35.68 -33.30
CA PRO A 576 -8.85 36.75 -34.26
C PRO A 576 -7.34 36.87 -34.50
N ILE A 577 -6.92 36.61 -35.72
CA ILE A 577 -5.58 36.92 -36.20
C ILE A 577 -5.62 38.39 -36.63
N CYS A 578 -4.73 39.24 -36.12
CA CYS A 578 -4.66 40.60 -36.63
C CYS A 578 -4.30 40.57 -38.12
N ASN A 579 -4.82 41.51 -38.93
CA ASN A 579 -4.55 41.56 -40.37
C ASN A 579 -3.06 41.52 -40.72
N ASN A 580 -2.20 42.02 -39.84
CA ASN A 580 -0.75 42.02 -40.02
C ASN A 580 -0.11 40.63 -39.86
N CYS A 581 -0.56 39.83 -38.89
CA CYS A 581 -0.09 38.45 -38.70
C CYS A 581 -0.66 37.53 -39.78
N TYR A 582 -1.92 37.75 -40.20
CA TYR A 582 -2.54 37.01 -41.29
C TYR A 582 -1.79 37.20 -42.61
N GLN A 583 -1.31 38.42 -42.90
CA GLN A 583 -0.53 38.70 -44.11
C GLN A 583 0.90 38.14 -44.07
N LYS A 584 1.45 37.84 -42.89
CA LYS A 584 2.83 37.38 -42.73
C LYS A 584 2.96 35.86 -42.49
N GLY A 585 1.88 35.19 -42.12
CA GLY A 585 1.90 33.77 -41.78
C GLY A 585 2.46 33.47 -40.39
N ASP A 586 2.54 34.48 -39.51
CA ASP A 586 3.11 34.38 -38.16
C ASP A 586 2.02 34.11 -37.09
N ALA A 587 2.42 33.51 -35.95
CA ALA A 587 1.56 33.34 -34.78
C ALA A 587 1.28 34.68 -34.08
N CYS A 588 0.02 34.93 -33.67
CA CYS A 588 -0.41 36.20 -33.09
C CYS A 588 -0.42 36.12 -31.55
N GLU A 589 0.45 36.88 -30.89
CA GLU A 589 0.64 36.84 -29.42
C GLU A 589 -0.40 37.63 -28.59
N TRP A 590 -1.40 38.25 -29.22
CA TRP A 590 -2.42 39.02 -28.49
C TRP A 590 -3.59 38.14 -28.03
N GLY A 591 -3.41 37.46 -26.90
CA GLY A 591 -4.45 36.72 -26.19
C GLY A 591 -5.05 37.50 -25.00
N ILE A 592 -6.39 37.50 -24.95
CA ILE A 592 -7.28 37.81 -23.80
C ILE A 592 -7.41 39.28 -23.36
N ARG A 593 -8.50 39.93 -23.80
CA ARG A 593 -9.44 40.64 -22.90
C ARG A 593 -10.84 40.56 -23.49
N LEU A 594 -11.76 39.86 -22.81
CA LEU A 594 -13.16 40.29 -22.59
C LEU A 594 -13.94 39.21 -21.83
N SER A 595 -14.51 39.60 -20.68
CA SER A 595 -15.75 39.02 -20.17
C SER A 595 -16.94 39.83 -20.68
N PHE A 596 -18.11 39.21 -20.68
CA PHE A 596 -19.37 39.67 -21.26
C PHE A 596 -20.07 40.76 -20.42
N ARG A 597 -19.94 42.04 -20.80
CA ARG A 597 -20.92 43.13 -20.59
C ARG A 597 -20.75 44.21 -21.67
N ASP A 598 -21.84 44.75 -22.20
CA ASP A 598 -21.83 45.90 -23.13
C ASP A 598 -21.26 47.19 -22.50
N GLU A 599 -21.15 47.22 -21.16
CA GLU A 599 -20.72 48.38 -20.37
C GLU A 599 -19.19 48.63 -20.38
N ASN A 600 -18.38 47.72 -20.93
CA ASN A 600 -16.90 47.77 -20.83
C ASN A 600 -16.16 47.95 -22.16
N VAL A 601 -16.85 48.37 -23.22
CA VAL A 601 -16.18 48.81 -24.45
C VAL A 601 -15.62 50.22 -24.24
N GLN A 602 -14.31 50.33 -24.06
CA GLN A 602 -13.58 51.58 -24.29
C GLN A 602 -12.68 51.36 -25.51
N THR A 603 -12.65 52.22 -26.53
CA THR A 603 -12.56 53.68 -26.43
C THR A 603 -13.05 54.41 -27.69
N ILE A 604 -13.87 55.45 -27.51
CA ILE A 604 -13.95 56.66 -28.35
C ILE A 604 -14.06 57.89 -27.42
N SER A 605 -13.43 58.99 -27.83
CA SER A 605 -13.11 60.23 -27.08
C SER A 605 -14.29 61.10 -26.61
N GLN A 606 -14.05 61.93 -25.58
CA GLN A 606 -14.95 62.82 -24.82
C GLN A 606 -15.80 63.83 -25.61
N ASN A 607 -15.61 64.00 -26.92
CA ASN A 607 -16.37 64.98 -27.70
C ASN A 607 -17.46 64.34 -28.58
N HIS A 608 -17.85 63.09 -28.34
CA HIS A 608 -18.80 62.39 -29.20
C HIS A 608 -20.26 62.84 -28.95
N PRO A 609 -20.99 63.32 -29.98
CA PRO A 609 -22.32 63.92 -29.89
C PRO A 609 -23.49 62.99 -29.52
N SER A 610 -23.20 61.76 -29.08
CA SER A 610 -24.21 60.73 -28.72
C SER A 610 -24.62 60.74 -27.24
N MET A 611 -24.01 61.57 -26.40
CA MET A 611 -24.34 61.75 -24.98
C MET A 611 -25.57 62.66 -24.77
N ARG A 612 -26.74 62.33 -25.34
CA ARG A 612 -27.99 63.05 -25.00
C ARG A 612 -29.21 62.11 -24.82
N GLN A 613 -29.72 62.15 -23.59
CA GLN A 613 -31.12 61.96 -23.11
C GLN A 613 -31.67 60.56 -22.72
N ASP A 614 -31.87 60.43 -21.39
CA ASP A 614 -33.10 60.18 -20.60
C ASP A 614 -34.02 58.93 -20.71
N THR A 615 -34.06 58.20 -19.56
CA THR A 615 -35.21 57.71 -18.74
C THR A 615 -36.33 56.82 -19.31
N THR A 616 -36.61 55.64 -18.68
CA THR A 616 -37.75 55.35 -17.75
C THR A 616 -38.15 53.85 -17.57
N SER A 617 -38.48 53.50 -16.32
CA SER A 617 -39.52 52.57 -15.77
C SER A 617 -39.52 51.02 -15.90
N ARG A 618 -39.34 50.37 -14.73
CA ARG A 618 -40.18 49.37 -13.97
C ARG A 618 -40.98 48.25 -14.67
N GLY A 619 -40.92 47.04 -14.06
CA GLY A 619 -42.01 46.05 -14.04
C GLY A 619 -41.64 44.69 -13.43
N ASP A 620 -42.34 44.29 -12.35
CA ASP A 620 -42.15 43.15 -11.44
C ASP A 620 -42.80 41.82 -11.95
N GLY A 621 -42.34 40.67 -11.45
CA GLY A 621 -42.89 39.34 -11.76
C GLY A 621 -42.24 38.21 -10.95
N ARG A 622 -42.72 37.98 -9.72
CA ARG A 622 -42.36 36.87 -8.82
C ARG A 622 -42.60 35.48 -9.45
N ILE A 623 -41.66 34.55 -9.24
CA ILE A 623 -41.83 33.09 -9.40
C ILE A 623 -41.60 32.43 -8.03
N GLU A 624 -42.48 31.51 -7.66
CA GLU A 624 -42.45 30.72 -6.42
C GLU A 624 -41.77 29.36 -6.67
N VAL A 625 -40.88 28.95 -5.77
CA VAL A 625 -40.18 27.65 -5.81
C VAL A 625 -40.96 26.66 -4.95
N VAL A 626 -41.38 25.53 -5.54
CA VAL A 626 -41.98 24.42 -4.81
C VAL A 626 -40.88 23.44 -4.41
N ASP A 627 -40.74 23.24 -3.10
CA ASP A 627 -39.85 22.25 -2.49
C ASP A 627 -40.55 20.87 -2.42
N ILE A 628 -40.05 19.92 -3.20
CA ILE A 628 -40.53 18.52 -3.29
C ILE A 628 -39.63 17.54 -2.53
N THR A 629 -38.73 18.03 -1.66
CA THR A 629 -37.79 17.21 -0.89
C THR A 629 -38.51 16.15 -0.03
N ASN A 630 -39.70 16.48 0.50
CA ASN A 630 -40.50 15.58 1.32
C ASN A 630 -41.11 14.38 0.55
N GLU A 631 -41.27 14.45 -0.77
CA GLU A 631 -41.78 13.32 -1.57
C GLU A 631 -40.68 12.30 -1.89
N VAL A 632 -39.46 12.76 -2.16
CA VAL A 632 -38.29 11.89 -2.45
C VAL A 632 -37.85 11.12 -1.21
N ILE A 633 -37.91 11.80 -0.07
CA ILE A 633 -37.69 11.26 1.26
C ILE A 633 -38.63 10.07 1.55
N ARG A 634 -39.91 10.19 1.21
CA ARG A 634 -40.93 9.20 1.59
C ARG A 634 -40.74 7.86 0.88
N ASP A 635 -40.24 7.89 -0.34
CA ASP A 635 -39.94 6.69 -1.13
C ASP A 635 -38.67 5.98 -0.62
N TYR A 636 -37.67 6.73 -0.12
CA TYR A 636 -36.43 6.20 0.46
C TYR A 636 -36.67 5.41 1.77
N TRP A 637 -37.61 5.86 2.61
CA TRP A 637 -37.97 5.18 3.86
C TRP A 637 -38.91 3.97 3.66
N SER A 638 -39.61 3.90 2.52
CA SER A 638 -40.58 2.83 2.23
C SER A 638 -39.92 1.47 1.91
N GLU A 639 -38.74 1.47 1.27
CA GLU A 639 -37.96 0.24 0.97
C GLU A 639 -37.33 -0.39 2.22
N VAL A 640 -37.02 0.41 3.23
CA VAL A 640 -36.43 -0.06 4.50
C VAL A 640 -37.46 -0.80 5.35
N ASN A 641 -38.72 -0.34 5.36
CA ASN A 641 -39.80 -0.96 6.16
C ASN A 641 -40.43 -2.20 5.50
N ALA A 642 -40.38 -2.33 4.17
CA ALA A 642 -40.99 -3.46 3.46
C ALA A 642 -40.27 -4.80 3.69
N THR A 643 -38.98 -4.77 4.07
CA THR A 643 -38.16 -5.98 4.25
C THR A 643 -38.13 -6.52 5.69
N GLU A 644 -38.62 -5.76 6.68
CA GLU A 644 -38.71 -6.22 8.08
C GLU A 644 -39.87 -7.19 8.34
N SER A 645 -40.92 -7.19 7.50
CA SER A 645 -42.06 -8.11 7.64
C SER A 645 -41.72 -9.60 7.40
N LEU A 646 -40.55 -9.90 6.84
CA LEU A 646 -40.14 -11.28 6.53
C LEU A 646 -39.47 -12.01 7.70
N ASP A 647 -38.88 -11.29 8.66
CA ASP A 647 -38.18 -11.91 9.81
C ASP A 647 -39.14 -12.30 10.95
N GLN A 648 -40.37 -11.76 10.97
CA GLN A 648 -41.42 -12.13 11.95
C GLN A 648 -42.27 -13.34 11.53
N HIS A 649 -42.23 -13.78 10.27
CA HIS A 649 -43.14 -14.82 9.75
C HIS A 649 -42.54 -16.22 9.58
N LEU A 650 -41.34 -16.49 10.13
CA LEU A 650 -40.72 -17.82 10.07
C LEU A 650 -40.93 -18.70 11.33
N SER A 651 -41.79 -18.28 12.27
CA SER A 651 -42.16 -19.10 13.43
C SER A 651 -43.46 -19.90 13.29
N ASP A 652 -44.25 -19.70 12.24
CA ASP A 652 -45.52 -20.44 12.04
C ASP A 652 -45.51 -21.25 10.74
N ASN A 653 -45.05 -22.49 10.85
CA ASN A 653 -45.33 -23.54 9.88
C ASN A 653 -46.54 -24.35 10.36
N SER A 654 -47.71 -24.14 9.76
CA SER A 654 -48.72 -25.19 9.69
C SER A 654 -49.11 -25.43 8.23
N MET A 655 -49.01 -26.70 7.85
CA MET A 655 -49.27 -27.22 6.52
C MET A 655 -50.65 -26.85 6.00
N THR A 656 -50.77 -26.51 4.71
CA THR A 656 -51.72 -27.20 3.80
C THR A 656 -51.45 -26.86 2.33
N ASN A 657 -51.37 -27.92 1.52
CA ASN A 657 -51.44 -27.91 0.07
C ASN A 657 -52.67 -27.16 -0.46
N ARG A 658 -52.53 -26.41 -1.56
CA ARG A 658 -53.42 -26.53 -2.74
C ARG A 658 -52.93 -25.79 -3.98
N HIS A 659 -53.23 -26.42 -5.10
CA HIS A 659 -52.95 -26.11 -6.50
C HIS A 659 -53.76 -24.94 -7.10
N ARG A 660 -53.36 -24.56 -8.35
CA ARG A 660 -54.10 -23.91 -9.46
C ARG A 660 -54.31 -22.40 -9.34
N ASP A 661 -54.45 -21.60 -10.39
CA ASP A 661 -54.30 -21.71 -11.85
C ASP A 661 -54.28 -20.25 -12.38
N TYR A 662 -53.85 -20.08 -13.63
CA TYR A 662 -53.98 -18.87 -14.45
C TYR A 662 -55.41 -18.27 -14.47
N SER A 663 -55.52 -16.93 -14.40
CA SER A 663 -56.37 -16.16 -15.32
C SER A 663 -56.16 -14.64 -15.17
N SER A 664 -56.08 -14.00 -16.33
CA SER A 664 -56.42 -12.60 -16.63
C SER A 664 -57.73 -12.14 -15.98
N ASP A 665 -57.86 -10.86 -15.59
CA ASP A 665 -58.39 -9.82 -16.48
C ASP A 665 -58.42 -8.42 -15.84
N SER A 666 -58.39 -7.44 -16.72
CA SER A 666 -58.79 -6.03 -16.68
C SER A 666 -59.48 -5.41 -15.44
N GLY A 667 -59.17 -4.12 -15.22
CA GLY A 667 -60.24 -3.11 -15.36
C GLY A 667 -60.52 -2.17 -14.18
N ASN A 668 -59.92 -0.98 -14.28
CA ASN A 668 -60.53 0.35 -14.11
C ASN A 668 -61.18 0.82 -12.78
N ARG A 669 -60.54 1.90 -12.28
CA ARG A 669 -61.09 3.25 -12.00
C ARG A 669 -62.12 3.50 -10.88
N SER A 670 -61.63 4.30 -9.91
CA SER A 670 -62.22 5.56 -9.37
C SER A 670 -63.50 5.44 -8.52
N THR A 671 -63.77 6.17 -7.43
CA THR A 671 -63.40 7.51 -6.95
C THR A 671 -63.95 7.68 -5.51
N PHE A 672 -63.21 8.41 -4.66
CA PHE A 672 -63.63 9.39 -3.62
C PHE A 672 -64.96 9.24 -2.83
N HIS A 673 -64.91 9.21 -1.48
CA HIS A 673 -65.01 10.39 -0.59
C HIS A 673 -65.22 10.05 0.91
N HIS A 674 -64.48 10.77 1.76
CA HIS A 674 -64.79 11.35 3.08
C HIS A 674 -65.43 10.58 4.26
N HIS A 675 -64.61 10.49 5.31
CA HIS A 675 -64.79 11.00 6.69
C HIS A 675 -65.97 10.58 7.59
N ARG A 676 -65.51 10.07 8.75
CA ARG A 676 -65.84 10.43 10.15
C ARG A 676 -66.84 9.55 10.91
N ASN A 677 -66.30 9.07 12.04
CA ASN A 677 -66.87 8.89 13.38
C ASN A 677 -68.11 7.98 13.46
N GLY A 678 -68.13 6.94 14.29
CA GLY A 678 -67.54 6.84 15.61
C GLY A 678 -68.68 6.53 16.58
N ASP A 679 -68.50 5.40 17.28
CA ASP A 679 -68.78 5.23 18.70
C ASP A 679 -70.13 4.71 19.25
N PHE A 680 -69.95 3.63 20.02
CA PHE A 680 -70.62 3.17 21.25
C PHE A 680 -72.09 2.67 21.21
N ASN A 681 -72.33 1.40 21.59
CA ASN A 681 -72.67 1.01 22.97
C ASN A 681 -72.91 -0.52 23.21
N THR A 682 -72.14 -1.06 24.16
CA THR A 682 -72.46 -1.88 25.37
C THR A 682 -73.39 -3.13 25.43
N LEU A 683 -72.87 -4.13 26.20
CA LEU A 683 -73.47 -5.02 27.25
C LEU A 683 -73.96 -6.45 26.93
N HIS A 684 -73.21 -7.50 27.38
CA HIS A 684 -73.50 -8.39 28.55
C HIS A 684 -72.62 -9.68 28.58
N THR A 685 -72.23 -10.11 29.80
CA THR A 685 -71.47 -11.34 30.25
C THR A 685 -72.43 -12.44 30.79
N PRO A 686 -72.07 -13.72 31.20
CA PRO A 686 -70.83 -14.15 31.94
C PRO A 686 -70.28 -15.62 31.84
N HIS A 687 -69.21 -15.86 32.64
CA HIS A 687 -68.54 -17.10 33.17
C HIS A 687 -67.28 -17.64 32.44
N SER A 688 -66.03 -17.37 32.90
CA SER A 688 -65.18 -17.94 34.01
C SER A 688 -64.29 -19.11 33.52
N TYR A 689 -62.96 -19.20 33.72
CA TYR A 689 -62.12 -18.97 34.90
C TYR A 689 -60.65 -18.61 34.54
N ASP A 690 -60.03 -17.84 35.46
CA ASP A 690 -58.63 -17.73 35.92
C ASP A 690 -57.47 -17.35 34.97
N LEU A 691 -56.51 -16.47 35.30
CA LEU A 691 -56.24 -15.35 36.23
C LEU A 691 -54.77 -14.97 35.85
N VAL A 692 -54.43 -13.84 35.18
CA VAL A 692 -54.25 -12.44 35.67
C VAL A 692 -52.84 -12.20 36.31
N PRO A 693 -52.16 -11.02 36.15
CA PRO A 693 -51.22 -10.77 35.04
C PRO A 693 -50.00 -9.88 35.43
N LEU A 694 -49.37 -9.29 34.42
CA LEU A 694 -48.47 -8.12 34.39
C LEU A 694 -48.82 -6.96 35.37
N ALA A 695 -47.82 -6.16 35.78
CA ALA A 695 -47.46 -4.90 35.07
C ALA A 695 -46.69 -3.86 35.93
N ALA A 696 -45.92 -3.05 35.19
CA ALA A 696 -45.72 -1.60 35.33
C ALA A 696 -44.66 -1.05 36.31
N VAL A 697 -43.53 -0.67 35.69
CA VAL A 697 -42.96 0.70 35.59
C VAL A 697 -43.70 1.82 36.35
N GLN A 698 -42.96 2.58 37.17
CA GLN A 698 -42.70 4.04 37.11
C GLN A 698 -41.96 4.47 38.40
N LEU A 699 -40.67 4.84 38.28
CA LEU A 699 -40.12 6.20 38.25
C LEU A 699 -39.99 6.88 39.64
N LEU A 700 -38.72 6.94 40.09
CA LEU A 700 -38.01 7.98 40.88
C LEU A 700 -38.71 8.54 42.13
N ASP A 701 -38.12 8.34 43.31
CA ASP A 701 -37.26 9.38 43.91
C ASP A 701 -36.44 8.89 45.13
N LEU A 702 -35.34 9.60 45.33
CA LEU A 702 -34.27 9.61 46.34
C LEU A 702 -34.48 8.96 47.72
N GLY A 703 -33.45 8.20 48.15
CA GLY A 703 -32.65 8.60 49.32
C GLY A 703 -32.88 7.88 50.66
N ALA A 704 -31.80 7.19 51.09
CA ALA A 704 -31.35 6.95 52.47
C ALA A 704 -32.12 5.93 53.36
N GLY A 705 -31.40 4.90 53.82
CA GLY A 705 -31.83 3.93 54.86
C GLY A 705 -31.83 4.53 56.28
N PRO A 706 -31.54 3.79 57.36
CA PRO A 706 -31.50 2.33 57.56
C PRO A 706 -32.44 1.88 58.72
N THR A 707 -32.58 0.58 59.00
CA THR A 707 -32.50 -0.01 60.38
C THR A 707 -32.82 -1.52 60.40
N SER A 708 -31.90 -2.25 61.05
CA SER A 708 -32.02 -3.50 61.84
C SER A 708 -33.40 -3.82 62.42
N ALA A 709 -33.79 -5.03 62.82
CA ALA A 709 -33.26 -6.40 62.86
C ALA A 709 -34.36 -7.25 63.54
N MET A 710 -34.33 -8.58 63.38
CA MET A 710 -34.44 -9.60 64.46
C MET A 710 -35.01 -10.94 63.94
N SER A 711 -34.17 -11.98 64.05
CA SER A 711 -34.48 -13.42 63.99
C SER A 711 -35.03 -13.93 65.34
N PRO A 712 -35.42 -15.23 65.48
CA PRO A 712 -34.47 -16.31 65.88
C PRO A 712 -34.79 -17.70 65.25
N MET A 713 -33.84 -18.56 64.84
CA MET A 713 -32.88 -19.50 65.50
C MET A 713 -33.29 -21.00 65.42
N MET A 714 -32.40 -21.84 64.86
CA MET A 714 -31.76 -23.05 65.45
C MET A 714 -30.60 -23.49 64.50
N ASP A 715 -29.34 -23.22 64.87
CA ASP A 715 -28.25 -24.13 65.33
C ASP A 715 -27.63 -25.07 64.24
N ALA A 716 -26.32 -25.30 64.01
CA ALA A 716 -24.95 -24.76 64.29
C ALA A 716 -23.96 -25.96 64.04
N PRO A 717 -22.60 -25.87 64.05
CA PRO A 717 -21.65 -24.73 63.97
C PRO A 717 -20.43 -24.92 63.00
N THR A 718 -19.79 -23.78 62.72
CA THR A 718 -18.41 -23.49 62.22
C THR A 718 -17.35 -23.66 63.35
N PRO A 719 -16.00 -23.50 63.18
CA PRO A 719 -15.32 -22.16 63.09
C PRO A 719 -13.95 -22.10 62.34
N GLN A 720 -13.70 -21.08 61.49
CA GLN A 720 -12.93 -19.82 61.71
C GLN A 720 -11.39 -19.86 61.83
N THR A 721 -10.73 -19.32 60.79
CA THR A 721 -9.66 -18.29 60.72
C THR A 721 -8.72 -18.01 61.91
N HIS A 722 -7.38 -18.06 61.70
CA HIS A 722 -6.46 -16.90 61.71
C HIS A 722 -4.96 -17.29 61.54
N ILE A 723 -4.22 -16.33 61.00
CA ILE A 723 -2.79 -16.23 60.68
C ILE A 723 -1.88 -16.32 61.94
N ARG A 724 -0.74 -17.07 61.90
CA ARG A 724 0.68 -16.59 62.00
C ARG A 724 1.68 -17.72 62.39
N SER A 725 2.75 -17.85 61.57
CA SER A 725 4.15 -18.27 61.82
C SER A 725 4.50 -19.39 62.83
N GLN A 726 5.23 -20.42 62.38
CA GLN A 726 6.64 -20.73 62.75
C GLN A 726 7.08 -22.18 62.40
N LEU A 727 8.27 -22.27 61.78
CA LEU A 727 9.35 -23.28 61.95
C LEU A 727 9.17 -24.75 61.49
N LEU A 728 10.08 -25.15 60.59
CA LEU A 728 10.56 -26.52 60.21
C LEU A 728 10.84 -27.42 61.44
N PRO A 729 10.85 -28.79 61.37
CA PRO A 729 11.79 -29.58 60.53
C PRO A 729 11.28 -31.04 60.16
N PRO A 730 12.09 -32.12 59.95
CA PRO A 730 12.16 -32.87 58.68
C PRO A 730 11.86 -34.40 58.74
N LEU A 731 11.80 -35.06 57.55
CA LEU A 731 12.12 -36.47 57.20
C LEU A 731 11.75 -37.66 58.13
N ALA A 732 10.95 -38.63 57.62
CA ALA A 732 11.08 -40.11 57.71
C ALA A 732 9.76 -40.79 57.24
N HIS A 733 9.69 -41.52 56.12
CA HIS A 733 10.04 -42.93 55.83
C HIS A 733 9.05 -44.02 56.33
N VAL A 734 8.91 -45.06 55.47
CA VAL A 734 8.39 -46.44 55.64
C VAL A 734 6.97 -46.69 55.07
N GLU A 735 6.86 -47.10 53.79
CA GLU A 735 6.71 -48.50 53.24
C GLU A 735 5.26 -49.02 53.30
N SER A 736 4.69 -49.79 52.38
CA SER A 736 5.06 -50.38 51.08
C SER A 736 3.76 -50.92 50.45
N ASP A 737 3.69 -51.02 49.12
CA ASP A 737 3.23 -52.21 48.35
C ASP A 737 2.73 -51.83 46.95
N ILE A 738 3.60 -52.05 45.96
CA ILE A 738 3.34 -51.96 44.51
C ILE A 738 3.73 -53.30 43.90
N PRO A 739 2.93 -53.86 42.98
CA PRO A 739 3.46 -54.66 41.88
C PRO A 739 3.39 -53.88 40.56
N GLU A 740 4.51 -53.94 39.85
CA GLU A 740 4.92 -53.15 38.69
C GLU A 740 4.12 -53.37 37.39
N ALA A 741 3.88 -52.28 36.66
CA ALA A 741 4.01 -52.24 35.20
C ALA A 741 4.35 -50.80 34.72
N ALA A 742 5.65 -50.58 34.48
CA ALA A 742 6.26 -49.65 33.52
C ALA A 742 5.85 -48.15 33.51
N GLY A 743 6.64 -47.35 34.25
CA GLY A 743 7.44 -46.27 33.64
C GLY A 743 6.76 -44.94 33.32
N ILE A 744 6.50 -44.14 34.35
CA ILE A 744 6.31 -42.68 34.24
C ILE A 744 7.20 -41.97 35.27
N SER A 745 8.04 -41.04 34.80
CA SER A 745 8.91 -40.16 35.59
C SER A 745 8.09 -39.17 36.45
N PRO A 746 8.58 -38.74 37.64
CA PRO A 746 7.96 -37.69 38.47
C PRO A 746 7.78 -36.32 37.79
N GLU A 747 8.22 -36.14 36.55
CA GLU A 747 7.99 -34.94 35.73
C GLU A 747 6.55 -34.85 35.19
N GLN A 748 5.72 -35.89 35.30
CA GLN A 748 4.32 -35.87 34.82
C GLN A 748 3.28 -35.41 35.87
N LEU A 749 3.72 -34.80 36.99
CA LEU A 749 2.85 -34.34 38.08
C LEU A 749 2.77 -32.81 38.23
N PHE A 750 3.34 -32.04 37.31
CA PHE A 750 2.95 -30.63 37.12
C PHE A 750 1.90 -30.54 36.03
N ALA A 751 0.76 -29.97 36.41
CA ALA A 751 -0.52 -30.05 35.74
C ALA A 751 -0.50 -29.51 34.30
N ASP A 752 -1.19 -30.28 33.47
CA ASP A 752 -1.51 -30.07 32.07
C ASP A 752 -2.71 -29.11 32.01
N ASP A 753 -2.47 -27.81 31.85
CA ASP A 753 -3.49 -26.76 32.04
C ASP A 753 -4.54 -26.67 30.92
N GLY A 754 -4.49 -27.54 29.89
CA GLY A 754 -5.58 -27.72 28.92
C GLY A 754 -5.86 -26.56 27.94
N ILE A 755 -5.25 -25.38 28.10
CA ILE A 755 -5.53 -24.18 27.29
C ILE A 755 -4.93 -24.28 25.87
N PHE A 756 -3.73 -24.87 25.74
CA PHE A 756 -3.03 -25.06 24.45
C PHE A 756 -2.45 -26.48 24.35
N LEU A 757 -3.32 -27.50 24.33
CA LEU A 757 -2.92 -28.93 24.40
C LEU A 757 -1.90 -29.36 23.33
N PRO A 758 -0.84 -30.11 23.70
CA PRO A 758 0.03 -30.79 22.74
C PRO A 758 -0.69 -32.01 22.12
N GLY A 759 -0.86 -32.02 20.80
CA GLY A 759 -1.32 -33.20 20.04
C GLY A 759 -2.67 -33.07 19.32
N SER A 760 -3.40 -31.97 19.47
CA SER A 760 -4.52 -31.64 18.58
C SER A 760 -4.02 -30.97 17.28
N ALA A 761 -4.83 -30.93 16.22
CA ALA A 761 -4.55 -30.23 14.95
C ALA A 761 -4.15 -28.73 15.14
N TYR A 762 -4.37 -28.24 16.35
CA TYR A 762 -3.94 -26.99 16.96
C TYR A 762 -2.41 -26.74 16.90
N LEU A 763 -1.54 -27.75 16.84
CA LEU A 763 -0.07 -27.56 16.83
C LEU A 763 0.48 -26.98 15.49
N GLU A 764 -0.16 -27.32 14.35
CA GLU A 764 0.21 -26.80 13.02
C GLU A 764 -0.20 -25.31 12.88
N LEU A 765 -1.40 -24.95 13.34
CA LEU A 765 -1.91 -23.57 13.41
C LEU A 765 -1.05 -22.66 14.27
N HIS A 766 -0.65 -23.15 15.45
CA HIS A 766 0.21 -22.38 16.34
C HIS A 766 1.62 -22.25 15.80
N SER A 767 2.18 -23.25 15.11
CA SER A 767 3.48 -23.10 14.47
C SER A 767 3.44 -22.11 13.30
N ALA A 768 2.32 -22.04 12.56
CA ALA A 768 2.09 -21.05 11.52
C ALA A 768 1.89 -19.63 12.09
N LEU A 769 0.97 -19.46 13.05
CA LEU A 769 0.77 -18.19 13.75
C LEU A 769 2.05 -17.74 14.45
N ARG A 770 2.81 -18.66 15.07
CA ARG A 770 4.08 -18.40 15.75
C ARG A 770 5.17 -17.98 14.78
N ASN A 771 5.41 -18.73 13.70
CA ASN A 771 6.40 -18.35 12.70
C ASN A 771 6.03 -17.01 12.07
N HIS A 772 4.74 -16.81 11.79
CA HIS A 772 4.25 -15.57 11.22
C HIS A 772 4.32 -14.39 12.21
N ILE A 773 4.00 -14.56 13.49
CA ILE A 773 4.22 -13.57 14.56
C ILE A 773 5.71 -13.24 14.67
N PHE A 774 6.60 -14.23 14.62
CA PHE A 774 8.05 -14.00 14.62
C PHE A 774 8.59 -13.40 13.31
N ASP A 775 7.86 -13.51 12.21
CA ASP A 775 8.19 -12.93 10.91
C ASP A 775 7.55 -11.53 10.70
N THR A 776 6.38 -11.25 11.29
CA THR A 776 5.65 -9.96 11.22
C THR A 776 5.93 -9.03 12.39
N ALA A 777 6.32 -9.54 13.57
CA ALA A 777 6.97 -8.73 14.61
C ALA A 777 8.36 -8.23 14.17
N ARG A 778 8.87 -8.69 13.01
CA ARG A 778 9.98 -8.07 12.26
C ARG A 778 9.51 -7.02 11.26
N SER A 779 8.34 -6.41 11.49
CA SER A 779 7.90 -5.22 10.79
C SER A 779 8.97 -4.13 10.87
N THR A 780 9.38 -3.64 9.69
CA THR A 780 10.36 -2.58 9.46
C THR A 780 9.77 -1.17 9.57
N TYR A 781 8.58 -1.01 10.16
CA TYR A 781 7.99 0.30 10.44
C TYR A 781 8.30 0.77 11.87
N SER A 782 8.75 2.01 12.02
CA SER A 782 8.75 2.70 13.33
C SER A 782 7.30 2.89 13.78
N SER A 783 6.87 2.20 14.84
CA SER A 783 5.58 2.40 15.51
C SER A 783 5.50 3.68 16.35
N ARG A 784 6.45 4.61 16.20
CA ARG A 784 6.50 5.90 16.90
C ARG A 784 6.54 7.07 15.93
N TRP A 785 5.68 8.05 16.20
CA TRP A 785 5.86 9.43 15.75
C TRP A 785 7.17 10.00 16.31
N PRO A 786 7.86 10.89 15.59
CA PRO A 786 9.02 11.59 16.12
C PRO A 786 8.57 12.59 17.21
N THR A 787 9.35 12.69 18.28
CA THR A 787 9.19 13.71 19.33
C THR A 787 9.24 15.11 18.71
N PRO A 788 8.29 16.02 18.99
CA PRO A 788 8.40 17.40 18.54
C PRO A 788 9.68 18.03 19.10
N SER A 789 10.39 18.79 18.27
CA SER A 789 11.49 19.64 18.69
C SER A 789 11.04 20.58 19.81
N LEU A 790 11.77 20.59 20.93
CA LEU A 790 11.60 21.58 22.00
C LEU A 790 11.78 22.98 21.42
N ALA A 791 10.67 23.70 21.26
CA ALA A 791 10.67 25.15 21.15
C ALA A 791 11.11 25.73 22.50
N GLU A 792 12.00 26.71 22.44
CA GLU A 792 12.45 27.50 23.58
C GLU A 792 11.26 28.20 24.26
N GLY A 793 11.11 28.00 25.58
CA GLY A 793 10.40 28.94 26.46
C GLY A 793 9.37 28.33 27.43
N GLY A 794 9.73 28.29 28.73
CA GLY A 794 8.84 28.77 29.80
C GLY A 794 8.05 27.79 30.69
N VAL A 795 8.64 27.48 31.86
CA VAL A 795 8.08 27.39 33.25
C VAL A 795 7.05 26.30 33.64
N ASP A 796 7.46 25.44 34.60
CA ASP A 796 6.78 24.63 35.65
C ASP A 796 5.46 23.90 35.31
N GLU A 797 5.23 22.61 35.63
CA GLU A 797 5.33 21.98 36.96
C GLU A 797 5.12 20.44 36.84
N VAL A 798 5.62 19.66 37.82
CA VAL A 798 5.30 18.24 38.15
C VAL A 798 6.09 17.11 37.44
N LEU A 799 7.25 16.75 38.00
CA LEU A 799 7.56 15.42 38.59
C LEU A 799 9.01 15.40 39.14
N GLU A 800 9.14 15.64 40.44
CA GLU A 800 10.39 15.58 41.19
C GLU A 800 10.90 14.14 41.35
N VAL A 801 12.12 13.87 40.89
CA VAL A 801 12.93 12.75 41.39
C VAL A 801 13.71 13.26 42.60
N ARG A 802 13.31 12.79 43.79
CA ARG A 802 13.97 13.08 45.07
C ARG A 802 15.37 12.47 45.12
N THR A 803 16.38 13.32 45.15
CA THR A 803 17.66 13.05 45.82
C THR A 803 17.96 14.18 46.81
N GLN A 804 17.68 13.95 48.09
CA GLN A 804 18.26 14.69 49.21
C GLN A 804 19.67 14.13 49.47
N GLN A 805 20.66 14.83 50.03
CA GLN A 805 21.02 16.23 50.26
C GLN A 805 22.34 16.14 51.05
N THR A 806 23.32 17.02 50.80
CA THR A 806 24.23 17.72 51.75
C THR A 806 25.58 17.95 51.08
N SER A 807 26.31 19.06 51.16
CA SER A 807 26.04 20.48 51.43
C SER A 807 27.41 21.18 51.36
N HIS A 808 27.47 22.37 50.74
CA HIS A 808 28.32 23.52 51.10
C HIS A 808 29.81 23.66 50.66
N ILE A 809 30.03 24.83 50.01
CA ILE A 809 31.16 25.79 50.05
C ILE A 809 32.28 25.67 48.98
N ALA A 810 32.45 26.78 48.24
CA ALA A 810 33.52 27.12 47.29
C ALA A 810 34.70 27.83 48.00
N PRO A 811 35.68 28.44 47.31
CA PRO A 811 36.47 28.07 46.12
C PRO A 811 38.00 28.02 46.46
N ASP A 812 38.87 27.38 45.67
CA ASP A 812 40.18 27.98 45.35
C ASP A 812 41.03 27.20 44.32
N ALA A 813 42.01 27.95 43.80
CA ALA A 813 43.00 27.70 42.76
C ALA A 813 43.93 26.48 42.90
N GLY A 814 44.61 26.16 41.79
CA GLY A 814 45.92 25.49 41.80
C GLY A 814 46.02 24.27 40.89
N GLY A 815 46.90 24.35 39.89
CA GLY A 815 47.16 23.27 38.95
C GLY A 815 47.87 22.05 39.56
N GLY A 816 48.00 21.01 38.74
CA GLY A 816 48.83 19.86 39.06
C GLY A 816 48.32 18.58 38.41
N GLN A 817 49.07 18.09 37.44
CA GLN A 817 48.91 16.77 36.84
C GLN A 817 48.94 15.67 37.89
N THR A 818 48.09 14.64 37.76
CA THR A 818 48.53 13.24 37.97
C THR A 818 47.50 12.26 37.42
N GLU A 819 48.03 11.23 36.76
CA GLU A 819 47.37 10.03 36.27
C GLU A 819 46.62 9.30 37.39
N GLN A 820 45.45 8.72 37.08
CA GLN A 820 44.93 7.54 37.76
C GLN A 820 43.85 6.83 36.93
N THR A 821 44.18 5.59 36.53
CA THR A 821 43.33 4.40 36.52
C THR A 821 41.83 4.60 36.74
N ALA A 822 41.04 4.46 35.68
CA ALA A 822 39.59 4.27 35.79
C ALA A 822 39.27 2.79 36.01
N GLN A 823 38.89 2.47 37.25
CA GLN A 823 38.24 1.21 37.61
C GLN A 823 36.80 1.18 37.10
N SER A 824 36.37 -0.04 36.78
CA SER A 824 35.03 -0.48 36.40
C SER A 824 33.88 0.16 37.19
N SER A 825 32.92 0.74 36.47
CA SER A 825 31.53 0.86 36.92
C SER A 825 30.66 -0.07 36.08
N ASP A 826 30.32 -1.20 36.68
CA ASP A 826 29.27 -2.13 36.26
C ASP A 826 27.92 -1.43 36.42
N THR A 827 27.28 -1.00 35.33
CA THR A 827 25.89 -0.49 35.34
C THR A 827 25.00 -1.44 34.54
N THR A 828 24.50 -2.46 35.23
CA THR A 828 23.28 -3.19 34.88
C THR A 828 22.12 -2.19 34.76
N PRO A 829 21.25 -2.25 33.73
CA PRO A 829 20.06 -1.41 33.68
C PRO A 829 19.14 -1.71 34.87
N ARG A 830 18.69 -0.68 35.60
CA ARG A 830 17.80 -0.84 36.76
C ARG A 830 16.44 -1.39 36.32
N LEU A 831 15.96 -2.41 37.03
CA LEU A 831 14.58 -2.92 36.98
C LEU A 831 13.57 -1.79 37.19
N ILE A 832 12.50 -1.79 36.39
CA ILE A 832 11.34 -0.91 36.58
C ILE A 832 10.58 -1.40 37.83
N GLU A 833 10.64 -0.63 38.91
CA GLU A 833 9.78 -0.86 40.08
C GLU A 833 8.49 -0.04 39.93
N LEU A 834 7.40 -0.70 39.50
CA LEU A 834 6.05 -0.12 39.54
C LEU A 834 5.60 0.01 40.99
N THR A 835 4.97 1.13 41.35
CA THR A 835 4.27 1.21 42.63
C THR A 835 3.03 0.31 42.62
N ASN A 836 2.62 -0.18 43.80
CA ASN A 836 1.40 -1.00 43.93
C ASN A 836 0.16 -0.31 43.35
N GLN A 837 0.11 1.02 43.38
CA GLN A 837 -1.00 1.80 42.85
C GLN A 837 -1.00 1.82 41.32
N GLU A 838 0.16 1.98 40.68
CA GLU A 838 0.28 1.97 39.22
C GLU A 838 -0.03 0.59 38.65
N GLU A 839 0.51 -0.46 39.27
CA GLU A 839 0.21 -1.83 38.87
C GLU A 839 -1.28 -2.17 39.05
N TYR A 840 -1.93 -1.73 40.13
CA TYR A 840 -3.37 -1.89 40.32
C TYR A 840 -4.18 -1.28 39.17
N VAL A 841 -3.83 -0.06 38.74
CA VAL A 841 -4.53 0.64 37.64
C VAL A 841 -4.39 -0.15 36.33
N LEU A 842 -3.20 -0.66 36.04
CA LEU A 842 -2.94 -1.43 34.83
C LEU A 842 -3.67 -2.78 34.85
N TRP A 843 -3.69 -3.50 35.97
CA TRP A 843 -4.44 -4.75 36.08
C TRP A 843 -5.95 -4.55 36.01
N LYS A 844 -6.46 -3.50 36.64
CA LYS A 844 -7.88 -3.16 36.55
C LYS A 844 -8.28 -2.88 35.10
N ASN A 845 -7.48 -2.10 34.37
CA ASN A 845 -7.73 -1.84 32.96
C ASN A 845 -7.60 -3.11 32.08
N TRP A 846 -6.69 -4.04 32.41
CA TRP A 846 -6.64 -5.34 31.73
C TRP A 846 -7.96 -6.11 31.86
N VAL A 847 -8.45 -6.26 33.10
CA VAL A 847 -9.63 -7.07 33.41
C VAL A 847 -10.92 -6.44 32.89
N ASP A 848 -11.07 -5.12 33.04
CA ASP A 848 -12.29 -4.40 32.71
C ASP A 848 -12.40 -4.10 31.21
N GLU A 849 -11.28 -3.83 30.53
CA GLU A 849 -11.27 -3.32 29.16
C GLU A 849 -10.62 -4.28 28.17
N ILE A 850 -9.37 -4.72 28.40
CA ILE A 850 -8.59 -5.42 27.37
C ILE A 850 -8.98 -6.90 27.22
N ALA A 851 -9.08 -7.64 28.31
CA ALA A 851 -9.37 -9.08 28.25
C ALA A 851 -10.71 -9.38 27.55
N PRO A 852 -11.81 -8.63 27.78
CA PRO A 852 -13.04 -8.79 26.99
C PRO A 852 -12.86 -8.63 25.48
N TRP A 853 -11.83 -7.91 25.02
CA TRP A 853 -11.53 -7.84 23.58
C TRP A 853 -10.97 -9.14 23.05
N LEU A 854 -10.09 -9.77 23.82
CA LEU A 854 -9.41 -10.98 23.43
C LEU A 854 -10.32 -12.21 23.58
N ASP A 855 -11.24 -12.17 24.55
CA ASP A 855 -12.17 -13.25 24.88
C ASP A 855 -13.48 -13.24 24.06
N LYS A 856 -13.64 -12.36 23.07
CA LYS A 856 -14.93 -12.16 22.37
C LYS A 856 -15.51 -13.40 21.67
N PHE A 857 -14.69 -14.39 21.32
CA PHE A 857 -15.09 -15.70 20.80
C PHE A 857 -14.63 -16.85 21.70
N ASP A 858 -14.28 -16.53 22.94
CA ASP A 858 -13.81 -17.48 23.94
C ASP A 858 -14.77 -17.46 25.13
N LYS A 859 -15.69 -18.44 25.13
CA LYS A 859 -16.68 -18.60 26.20
C LYS A 859 -16.03 -18.81 27.58
N GLU A 860 -14.83 -19.40 27.62
CA GLU A 860 -14.16 -19.76 28.86
C GLU A 860 -13.27 -18.61 29.38
N CYS A 861 -13.25 -17.47 28.67
CA CYS A 861 -12.56 -16.23 29.04
C CYS A 861 -11.10 -16.45 29.46
N HIS A 862 -10.32 -17.18 28.66
CA HIS A 862 -8.97 -17.57 29.03
C HIS A 862 -8.05 -16.36 29.25
N PHE A 863 -8.23 -15.25 28.52
CA PHE A 863 -7.41 -14.04 28.72
C PHE A 863 -7.75 -13.32 30.02
N GLN A 864 -9.02 -13.28 30.41
CA GLN A 864 -9.46 -12.64 31.65
C GLN A 864 -9.13 -13.49 32.89
N GLN A 865 -9.36 -14.80 32.83
CA GLN A 865 -9.29 -15.69 33.99
C GLN A 865 -7.95 -16.43 34.06
N ASN A 866 -7.65 -17.25 33.05
CA ASN A 866 -6.56 -18.21 33.14
C ASN A 866 -5.19 -17.53 32.97
N LEU A 867 -5.02 -16.68 31.96
CA LEU A 867 -3.75 -15.99 31.71
C LEU A 867 -3.41 -14.99 32.83
N THR A 868 -4.40 -14.34 33.43
CA THR A 868 -4.20 -13.48 34.61
C THR A 868 -3.70 -14.29 35.82
N GLY A 869 -4.13 -15.54 35.95
CA GLY A 869 -3.59 -16.48 36.94
C GLY A 869 -2.12 -16.82 36.67
N LEU A 870 -1.80 -17.20 35.43
CA LEU A 870 -0.43 -17.55 35.00
C LEU A 870 0.54 -16.37 35.12
N ALA A 871 0.08 -15.15 34.84
CA ALA A 871 0.92 -13.95 34.94
C ALA A 871 1.48 -13.70 36.35
N LYS A 872 0.84 -14.21 37.40
CA LYS A 872 1.35 -14.09 38.78
C LYS A 872 2.68 -14.81 39.00
N VAL A 873 2.91 -15.88 38.24
CA VAL A 873 4.08 -16.75 38.38
C VAL A 873 5.05 -16.61 37.19
N HIS A 874 4.58 -16.07 36.06
CA HIS A 874 5.36 -15.84 34.84
C HIS A 874 5.56 -14.34 34.57
N PRO A 875 6.72 -13.77 34.94
CA PRO A 875 6.96 -12.33 34.82
C PRO A 875 6.88 -11.78 33.40
N HIS A 876 7.35 -12.52 32.39
CA HIS A 876 7.25 -12.09 30.99
C HIS A 876 5.78 -11.90 30.56
N LEU A 877 4.88 -12.79 30.97
CA LEU A 877 3.45 -12.69 30.69
C LEU A 877 2.83 -11.50 31.42
N ARG A 878 3.16 -11.31 32.69
CA ARG A 878 2.77 -10.12 33.46
C ARG A 878 3.20 -8.83 32.77
N PHE A 879 4.47 -8.69 32.41
CA PHE A 879 4.94 -7.47 31.75
C PHE A 879 4.32 -7.27 30.35
N SER A 880 4.07 -8.34 29.57
CA SER A 880 3.33 -8.23 28.30
C SER A 880 1.92 -7.66 28.51
N MET A 881 1.17 -8.17 29.49
CA MET A 881 -0.20 -7.73 29.79
C MET A 881 -0.23 -6.30 30.31
N LEU A 882 0.69 -5.95 31.21
CA LEU A 882 0.82 -4.59 31.74
C LEU A 882 1.25 -3.58 30.68
N ALA A 883 2.14 -3.97 29.76
CA ALA A 883 2.55 -3.11 28.64
C ALA A 883 1.38 -2.78 27.72
N LEU A 884 0.52 -3.76 27.42
CA LEU A 884 -0.68 -3.54 26.59
C LEU A 884 -1.67 -2.61 27.30
N SER A 885 -1.85 -2.83 28.61
CA SER A 885 -2.68 -1.97 29.45
C SER A 885 -2.19 -0.53 29.52
N ALA A 886 -0.89 -0.33 29.70
CA ALA A 886 -0.29 1.00 29.71
C ALA A 886 -0.47 1.69 28.35
N ARG A 887 -0.23 0.96 27.25
CA ARG A 887 -0.37 1.49 25.90
C ARG A 887 -1.80 1.94 25.59
N GLN A 888 -2.78 1.16 26.01
CA GLN A 888 -4.19 1.49 25.82
C GLN A 888 -4.59 2.76 26.60
N LEU A 889 -4.14 2.90 27.85
CA LEU A 889 -4.42 4.09 28.67
C LEU A 889 -3.75 5.34 28.11
N GLU A 890 -2.50 5.24 27.64
CA GLU A 890 -1.80 6.33 26.95
C GLU A 890 -2.55 6.83 25.71
N ARG A 891 -3.21 5.93 24.96
CA ARG A 891 -4.01 6.33 23.79
C ARG A 891 -5.36 6.93 24.15
N LYS A 892 -5.98 6.52 25.26
CA LYS A 892 -7.21 7.14 25.78
C LYS A 892 -6.97 8.50 26.45
N HIS A 893 -5.75 8.73 26.94
CA HIS A 893 -5.35 9.93 27.68
C HIS A 893 -4.07 10.53 27.07
N PRO A 894 -4.20 11.36 26.02
CA PRO A 894 -3.06 11.93 25.28
C PRO A 894 -2.11 12.80 26.13
N ASP A 895 -2.54 13.20 27.32
CA ASP A 895 -1.80 13.94 28.34
C ASP A 895 -0.77 13.07 29.10
N ARG A 896 -0.81 11.75 28.95
CA ARG A 896 0.15 10.82 29.58
C ARG A 896 1.36 10.55 28.68
N SER A 897 2.56 10.52 29.27
CA SER A 897 3.79 10.24 28.54
C SER A 897 3.88 8.76 28.13
N SER A 898 4.31 8.49 26.88
CA SER A 898 4.45 7.13 26.34
C SER A 898 5.68 6.34 26.83
N SER A 899 6.23 6.73 27.99
CA SER A 899 7.44 6.15 28.55
C SER A 899 7.16 4.84 29.30
N ALA A 900 5.99 4.73 29.94
CA ALA A 900 5.63 3.57 30.77
C ALA A 900 5.37 2.32 29.92
N SER A 901 4.58 2.41 28.84
CA SER A 901 4.33 1.26 27.95
C SER A 901 5.60 0.73 27.30
N LEU A 902 6.54 1.61 26.91
CA LEU A 902 7.83 1.22 26.33
C LEU A 902 8.68 0.43 27.30
N ALA A 903 8.79 0.95 28.52
CA ALA A 903 9.64 0.38 29.54
C ALA A 903 9.12 -1.03 29.91
N LEU A 904 7.81 -1.17 30.10
CA LEU A 904 7.17 -2.47 30.38
C LEU A 904 7.30 -3.45 29.22
N TYR A 905 7.20 -2.97 27.97
CA TYR A 905 7.42 -3.79 26.78
C TYR A 905 8.85 -4.32 26.70
N GLN A 906 9.85 -3.46 26.93
CA GLN A 906 11.26 -3.84 26.91
C GLN A 906 11.56 -4.89 27.99
N GLU A 907 10.99 -4.72 29.18
CA GLU A 907 11.13 -5.69 30.27
C GLU A 907 10.44 -7.03 29.90
N ALA A 908 9.25 -6.98 29.31
CA ALA A 908 8.54 -8.18 28.83
C ALA A 908 9.40 -8.97 27.84
N VAL A 909 9.99 -8.30 26.83
CA VAL A 909 10.85 -8.92 25.82
C VAL A 909 12.13 -9.47 26.46
N HIS A 910 12.77 -8.71 27.34
CA HIS A 910 13.99 -9.14 28.02
C HIS A 910 13.78 -10.46 28.79
N GLN A 911 12.64 -10.61 29.47
CA GLN A 911 12.32 -11.84 30.21
C GLN A 911 11.76 -12.97 29.34
N LEU A 912 11.14 -12.63 28.21
CA LEU A 912 10.55 -13.58 27.28
C LEU A 912 11.60 -14.25 26.39
N VAL A 913 12.58 -13.49 25.88
CA VAL A 913 13.57 -13.94 24.89
C VAL A 913 14.30 -15.24 25.30
N PRO A 914 14.78 -15.39 26.55
CA PRO A 914 15.42 -16.64 26.99
C PRO A 914 14.49 -17.85 27.00
N GLN A 915 13.18 -17.64 27.13
CA GLN A 915 12.17 -18.69 27.30
C GLN A 915 11.48 -19.06 25.97
N LEU A 916 11.75 -18.34 24.88
CA LEU A 916 11.11 -18.57 23.58
C LEU A 916 11.24 -20.01 23.05
N GLN A 917 12.28 -20.74 23.47
CA GLN A 917 12.52 -22.11 23.04
C GLN A 917 11.65 -23.15 23.76
N THR A 918 11.12 -22.83 24.96
CA THR A 918 10.36 -23.78 25.79
C THR A 918 8.98 -24.08 25.22
N LYS A 919 8.39 -23.12 24.49
CA LYS A 919 7.07 -23.22 23.85
C LYS A 919 5.93 -23.58 24.82
N LEU A 920 6.09 -23.21 26.09
CA LEU A 920 5.07 -23.37 27.11
C LEU A 920 3.91 -22.39 26.87
N THR A 921 2.75 -22.69 27.43
CA THR A 921 1.50 -21.92 27.30
C THR A 921 1.70 -20.43 27.62
N ASP A 922 2.41 -20.12 28.71
CA ASP A 922 2.72 -18.78 29.18
C ASP A 922 3.61 -17.99 28.20
N VAL A 923 4.56 -18.66 27.55
CA VAL A 923 5.44 -18.06 26.53
C VAL A 923 4.65 -17.72 25.25
N VAL A 924 3.78 -18.63 24.80
CA VAL A 924 2.90 -18.39 23.65
C VAL A 924 1.92 -17.26 23.95
N ALA A 925 1.32 -17.27 25.14
CA ALA A 925 0.43 -16.21 25.60
C ALA A 925 1.12 -14.84 25.60
N SER A 926 2.37 -14.75 26.09
CA SER A 926 3.17 -13.51 26.02
C SER A 926 3.34 -13.02 24.59
N CYS A 927 3.69 -13.89 23.65
CA CYS A 927 3.82 -13.52 22.24
C CYS A 927 2.51 -12.98 21.65
N VAL A 928 1.38 -13.65 21.92
CA VAL A 928 0.06 -13.20 21.42
C VAL A 928 -0.29 -11.81 21.98
N VAL A 929 -0.11 -11.59 23.28
CA VAL A 929 -0.38 -10.29 23.91
C VAL A 929 0.51 -9.17 23.35
N LEU A 930 1.81 -9.44 23.14
CA LEU A 930 2.72 -8.47 22.53
C LEU A 930 2.37 -8.20 21.06
N CYS A 931 1.88 -9.19 20.31
CA CYS A 931 1.38 -8.95 18.95
C CYS A 931 0.14 -8.07 18.92
N VAL A 932 -0.78 -8.25 19.86
CA VAL A 932 -1.94 -7.35 20.00
C VAL A 932 -1.47 -5.93 20.30
N LEU A 933 -0.45 -5.77 21.15
CA LEU A 933 0.17 -4.47 21.44
C LEU A 933 0.74 -3.80 20.18
N GLU A 934 1.45 -4.55 19.34
CA GLU A 934 1.93 -4.03 18.06
C GLU A 934 0.77 -3.72 17.09
N MET A 935 -0.30 -4.52 17.08
CA MET A 935 -1.50 -4.26 16.28
C MET A 935 -2.29 -3.03 16.75
N MET A 936 -2.20 -2.63 18.03
CA MET A 936 -2.73 -1.34 18.47
C MET A 936 -1.95 -0.13 17.87
N ASN A 937 -0.78 -0.38 17.27
CA ASN A 937 -0.07 0.57 16.43
C ASN A 937 -0.35 0.39 14.92
N TYR A 938 -0.86 -0.78 14.48
CA TYR A 938 -1.19 -1.10 13.08
C TYR A 938 -2.40 -2.05 12.96
N VAL A 939 -3.51 -1.60 12.39
CA VAL A 939 -4.78 -2.35 12.41
C VAL A 939 -4.88 -3.40 11.28
N CYS A 940 -5.45 -4.56 11.64
CA CYS A 940 -6.02 -5.70 10.88
C CYS A 940 -5.61 -5.95 9.41
N GLY A 941 -4.38 -6.44 9.19
CA GLY A 941 -3.78 -6.68 7.87
C GLY A 941 -4.63 -7.44 6.83
N GLY A 942 -5.36 -8.51 7.18
CA GLY A 942 -6.02 -9.37 6.18
C GLY A 942 -7.24 -8.75 5.45
N LEU A 943 -8.15 -8.10 6.17
CA LEU A 943 -9.28 -7.38 5.54
C LEU A 943 -8.84 -6.02 4.97
N ILE A 944 -7.68 -5.51 5.41
CA ILE A 944 -7.12 -4.22 4.98
C ILE A 944 -6.31 -4.37 3.69
N SER A 945 -5.56 -5.47 3.51
CA SER A 945 -4.76 -5.72 2.31
C SER A 945 -5.55 -6.31 1.14
N SER A 946 -6.77 -6.82 1.38
CA SER A 946 -7.53 -7.60 0.38
C SER A 946 -6.74 -8.81 -0.17
N GLU A 947 -5.84 -9.37 0.64
CA GLU A 947 -5.04 -10.55 0.33
C GLU A 947 -5.55 -11.78 1.11
N SER A 948 -4.99 -12.96 0.81
CA SER A 948 -5.26 -14.18 1.57
C SER A 948 -4.97 -13.98 3.06
N THR A 949 -5.72 -14.66 3.94
CA THR A 949 -5.49 -14.59 5.38
C THR A 949 -4.05 -14.99 5.72
N LEU A 950 -3.44 -14.27 6.67
CA LEU A 950 -2.04 -14.48 7.10
C LEU A 950 -1.74 -15.93 7.48
N ILE A 951 -2.75 -16.64 8.00
CA ILE A 951 -2.76 -18.09 8.13
C ILE A 951 -3.77 -18.62 7.10
N PRO A 952 -3.38 -19.50 6.18
CA PRO A 952 -4.31 -20.11 5.24
C PRO A 952 -5.47 -20.80 5.95
N SER A 953 -6.71 -20.57 5.51
CA SER A 953 -7.95 -21.12 6.07
C SER A 953 -7.94 -22.65 6.14
N ALA A 954 -7.21 -23.29 5.21
CA ALA A 954 -6.98 -24.74 5.18
C ALA A 954 -6.24 -25.26 6.42
N SER A 955 -5.54 -24.39 7.15
CA SER A 955 -4.89 -24.73 8.41
C SER A 955 -5.84 -24.58 9.61
N TRP A 956 -6.95 -23.83 9.49
CA TRP A 956 -7.82 -23.44 10.63
C TRP A 956 -8.68 -24.59 11.16
N THR A 957 -8.82 -25.63 10.36
CA THR A 957 -9.49 -26.87 10.73
C THR A 957 -8.51 -28.01 10.54
N PRO A 958 -8.69 -29.17 11.23
CA PRO A 958 -8.00 -30.39 10.84
C PRO A 958 -8.15 -30.58 9.32
N LYS A 959 -7.16 -31.13 8.59
CA LYS A 959 -7.12 -31.23 7.11
C LYS A 959 -8.37 -31.90 6.51
N LEU A 960 -9.46 -31.15 6.43
CA LEU A 960 -10.82 -31.55 6.13
C LEU A 960 -11.26 -30.82 4.86
N SER A 961 -12.17 -31.42 4.08
CA SER A 961 -12.76 -30.71 2.95
C SER A 961 -13.61 -29.52 3.43
N LEU A 962 -13.92 -28.56 2.54
CA LEU A 962 -14.81 -27.43 2.88
C LEU A 962 -16.14 -27.92 3.47
N ALA A 963 -16.70 -29.00 2.90
CA ALA A 963 -17.93 -29.61 3.39
C ALA A 963 -17.79 -30.19 4.80
N ASP A 964 -16.66 -30.84 5.10
CA ASP A 964 -16.38 -31.41 6.41
C ASP A 964 -16.13 -30.32 7.46
N ALA A 965 -15.42 -29.26 7.10
CA ALA A 965 -15.21 -28.09 7.95
C ALA A 965 -16.54 -27.38 8.27
N VAL A 966 -17.40 -27.18 7.26
CA VAL A 966 -18.76 -26.64 7.45
C VAL A 966 -19.58 -27.54 8.37
N ASN A 967 -19.46 -28.87 8.24
CA ASN A 967 -20.18 -29.80 9.09
C ASN A 967 -19.70 -29.72 10.55
N LEU A 968 -18.38 -29.66 10.78
CA LEU A 968 -17.79 -29.49 12.12
C LEU A 968 -18.39 -28.29 12.87
N PHE A 969 -18.43 -27.13 12.21
CA PHE A 969 -19.00 -25.92 12.81
C PHE A 969 -20.50 -26.03 13.07
N ARG A 970 -21.25 -26.71 12.20
CA ARG A 970 -22.70 -26.92 12.36
C ARG A 970 -23.04 -27.89 13.48
N THR A 971 -22.20 -28.89 13.72
CA THR A 971 -22.43 -29.91 14.75
C THR A 971 -21.92 -29.51 16.12
N THR A 972 -21.03 -28.52 16.20
CA THR A 972 -20.47 -28.06 17.48
C THR A 972 -21.40 -27.01 18.12
N PRO A 973 -21.95 -27.27 19.31
CA PRO A 973 -22.84 -26.33 19.97
C PRO A 973 -22.07 -25.12 20.52
N GLY A 974 -22.71 -23.95 20.57
CA GLY A 974 -22.15 -22.73 21.16
C GLY A 974 -22.24 -21.52 20.23
N SER A 975 -22.56 -20.35 20.78
CA SER A 975 -22.62 -19.09 20.02
C SER A 975 -21.22 -18.62 19.57
N ASP A 976 -20.19 -18.92 20.35
CA ASP A 976 -18.77 -18.76 20.04
C ASP A 976 -18.36 -19.57 18.80
N MET A 977 -18.67 -20.87 18.76
CA MET A 977 -18.37 -21.72 17.60
C MET A 977 -19.19 -21.35 16.36
N TYR A 978 -20.43 -20.90 16.55
CA TYR A 978 -21.25 -20.37 15.46
C TYR A 978 -20.70 -19.05 14.90
N ALA A 979 -20.10 -18.20 15.74
CA ALA A 979 -19.41 -16.98 15.31
C ALA A 979 -18.08 -17.27 14.62
N ASN A 980 -17.30 -18.25 15.12
CA ASN A 980 -16.10 -18.75 14.45
C ASN A 980 -16.41 -19.33 13.06
N PHE A 981 -17.59 -19.91 12.85
CA PHE A 981 -18.03 -20.33 11.53
C PHE A 981 -18.18 -19.15 10.56
N ALA A 982 -18.73 -18.01 11.01
CA ALA A 982 -18.82 -16.80 10.19
C ALA A 982 -17.43 -16.26 9.83
N LEU A 983 -16.49 -16.29 10.78
CA LEU A 983 -15.10 -15.91 10.57
C LEU A 983 -14.43 -16.81 9.51
N PHE A 984 -14.63 -18.13 9.59
CA PHE A 984 -14.12 -19.09 8.61
C PHE A 984 -14.70 -18.83 7.21
N LEU A 985 -16.01 -18.60 7.09
CA LEU A 985 -16.65 -18.28 5.81
C LEU A 985 -16.13 -16.96 5.22
N CYS A 986 -15.85 -15.96 6.07
CA CYS A 986 -15.24 -14.71 5.65
C CYS A 986 -13.81 -14.91 5.11
N ALA A 987 -13.00 -15.74 5.77
CA ALA A 987 -11.66 -16.10 5.30
C ALA A 987 -11.68 -16.83 3.96
N GLN A 988 -12.60 -17.80 3.79
CA GLN A 988 -12.80 -18.52 2.53
C GLN A 988 -13.20 -17.59 1.37
N ALA A 989 -13.95 -16.51 1.65
CA ALA A 989 -14.29 -15.52 0.63
C ALA A 989 -13.07 -14.72 0.19
N LEU A 990 -12.22 -14.30 1.12
CA LEU A 990 -10.97 -13.60 0.80
C LEU A 990 -10.02 -14.48 -0.03
N GLU A 991 -9.88 -15.76 0.34
CA GLU A 991 -9.07 -16.71 -0.44
C GLU A 991 -9.63 -16.95 -1.85
N LEU A 992 -10.95 -17.04 -2.00
CA LEU A 992 -11.58 -17.16 -3.32
C LEU A 992 -11.24 -15.97 -4.22
N PHE A 993 -11.11 -14.77 -3.67
CA PHE A 993 -10.77 -13.57 -4.45
C PHE A 993 -9.27 -13.43 -4.74
N ALA A 994 -8.41 -14.11 -3.98
CA ALA A 994 -6.96 -14.10 -4.18
C ALA A 994 -6.45 -15.20 -5.15
N CYS A 995 -7.30 -16.14 -5.55
CA CYS A 995 -6.93 -17.25 -6.44
C CYS A 995 -7.08 -16.88 -7.93
N ASP A 996 -6.08 -17.19 -8.76
CA ASP A 996 -6.15 -17.10 -10.23
C ASP A 996 -6.87 -18.32 -10.84
N ASP A 997 -8.15 -18.50 -10.49
CA ASP A 997 -8.98 -19.61 -11.01
C ASP A 997 -9.53 -19.31 -12.41
N SER A 998 -9.76 -20.36 -13.21
CA SER A 998 -10.56 -20.24 -14.44
C SER A 998 -11.98 -19.73 -14.12
N ASP A 999 -12.59 -18.93 -15.01
CA ASP A 999 -13.95 -18.39 -14.84
C ASP A 999 -15.00 -19.42 -14.41
N THR A 1000 -14.88 -20.66 -14.92
CA THR A 1000 -15.77 -21.77 -14.59
C THR A 1000 -15.59 -22.27 -13.16
N GLU A 1001 -14.35 -22.39 -12.70
CA GLU A 1001 -14.03 -22.88 -11.36
C GLU A 1001 -14.32 -21.82 -10.30
N PHE A 1002 -13.98 -20.56 -10.58
CA PHE A 1002 -14.35 -19.41 -9.76
C PHE A 1002 -15.87 -19.34 -9.55
N THR A 1003 -16.66 -19.45 -10.64
CA THR A 1003 -18.13 -19.42 -10.55
C THR A 1003 -18.69 -20.58 -9.73
N ARG A 1004 -18.12 -21.78 -9.86
CA ARG A 1004 -18.53 -22.96 -9.08
C ARG A 1004 -18.28 -22.76 -7.58
N ARG A 1005 -17.06 -22.37 -7.21
CA ARG A 1005 -16.65 -22.10 -5.81
C ARG A 1005 -17.43 -20.94 -5.21
N TRP A 1006 -17.70 -19.89 -5.98
CA TRP A 1006 -18.52 -18.75 -5.56
C TRP A 1006 -19.95 -19.20 -5.20
N ASN A 1007 -20.61 -20.00 -6.04
CA ASN A 1007 -21.97 -20.48 -5.77
C ASN A 1007 -22.02 -21.36 -4.51
N GLU A 1008 -21.05 -22.26 -4.35
CA GLU A 1008 -20.94 -23.16 -3.18
C GLU A 1008 -20.75 -22.36 -1.88
N LEU A 1009 -19.80 -21.41 -1.87
CA LEU A 1009 -19.51 -20.59 -0.71
C LEU A 1009 -20.68 -19.66 -0.35
N PHE A 1010 -21.30 -19.02 -1.35
CA PHE A 1010 -22.44 -18.13 -1.11
C PHE A 1010 -23.66 -18.89 -0.54
N ALA A 1011 -23.88 -20.14 -0.96
CA ALA A 1011 -24.91 -21.00 -0.39
C ALA A 1011 -24.63 -21.33 1.09
N HIS A 1012 -23.38 -21.59 1.46
CA HIS A 1012 -23.00 -21.81 2.85
C HIS A 1012 -23.20 -20.56 3.73
N MET A 1013 -22.90 -19.36 3.21
CA MET A 1013 -23.15 -18.10 3.90
C MET A 1013 -24.65 -17.87 4.14
N GLU A 1014 -25.48 -18.03 3.12
CA GLU A 1014 -26.94 -17.90 3.30
C GLU A 1014 -27.48 -18.94 4.29
N GLY A 1015 -26.94 -20.16 4.25
CA GLY A 1015 -27.24 -21.19 5.24
C GLY A 1015 -26.89 -20.78 6.67
N TRP A 1016 -25.72 -20.15 6.88
CA TRP A 1016 -25.32 -19.61 8.18
C TRP A 1016 -26.32 -18.58 8.68
N TYR A 1017 -26.80 -17.68 7.81
CA TYR A 1017 -27.78 -16.67 8.21
C TYR A 1017 -29.12 -17.30 8.58
N MET A 1018 -29.68 -18.15 7.73
CA MET A 1018 -31.02 -18.70 7.96
C MET A 1018 -31.10 -19.63 9.18
N GLN A 1019 -29.99 -20.26 9.56
CA GLN A 1019 -29.97 -21.28 10.61
C GLN A 1019 -29.40 -20.76 11.94
N ARG A 1020 -29.24 -19.43 12.09
CA ARG A 1020 -28.73 -18.83 13.31
C ARG A 1020 -29.54 -19.26 14.53
N PRO A 1021 -28.89 -19.78 15.60
CA PRO A 1021 -29.56 -20.09 16.84
C PRO A 1021 -30.06 -18.79 17.51
N PRO A 1022 -31.04 -18.86 18.44
CA PRO A 1022 -31.64 -17.68 19.07
C PRO A 1022 -30.62 -16.72 19.69
N GLU A 1023 -29.54 -17.24 20.27
CA GLU A 1023 -28.47 -16.48 20.90
C GLU A 1023 -27.66 -15.66 19.89
N MET A 1024 -27.70 -16.03 18.61
CA MET A 1024 -27.04 -15.32 17.50
C MET A 1024 -27.97 -14.32 16.79
N ARG A 1025 -29.20 -14.11 17.31
CA ARG A 1025 -30.16 -13.14 16.77
C ARG A 1025 -30.19 -11.88 17.64
N SER A 1026 -30.59 -10.77 17.05
CA SER A 1026 -30.79 -9.52 17.78
C SER A 1026 -31.94 -9.67 18.76
N ILE A 1027 -31.73 -9.24 20.01
CA ILE A 1027 -32.78 -9.19 21.04
C ILE A 1027 -33.74 -8.03 20.81
N LEU A 1028 -33.27 -6.97 20.14
CA LEU A 1028 -34.04 -5.81 19.75
C LEU A 1028 -33.66 -5.43 18.32
N SER A 1029 -34.65 -5.29 17.46
CA SER A 1029 -34.53 -4.66 16.16
C SER A 1029 -35.56 -3.54 16.10
N GLN A 1030 -35.09 -2.31 16.01
CA GLN A 1030 -35.93 -1.14 15.81
C GLN A 1030 -35.56 -0.49 14.47
N PRO A 1031 -36.52 -0.23 13.58
CA PRO A 1031 -36.26 0.48 12.34
C PRO A 1031 -35.70 1.89 12.60
N ALA A 1032 -34.94 2.41 11.65
CA ALA A 1032 -34.38 3.76 11.73
C ALA A 1032 -35.51 4.81 11.82
N ALA A 1033 -35.29 5.85 12.64
CA ALA A 1033 -36.32 6.85 12.93
C ALA A 1033 -36.63 7.73 11.69
N THR A 1034 -37.91 8.05 11.49
CA THR A 1034 -38.36 8.96 10.43
C THR A 1034 -38.11 10.42 10.81
N GLU A 1035 -37.13 11.05 10.18
CA GLU A 1035 -36.84 12.47 9.87
C GLU A 1035 -37.13 13.63 10.83
N ASN A 1036 -37.99 13.51 11.84
CA ASN A 1036 -38.36 14.62 12.71
C ASN A 1036 -37.49 14.75 13.97
N ASP A 1037 -36.46 13.90 14.11
CA ASP A 1037 -35.51 13.96 15.22
C ASP A 1037 -34.07 14.03 14.69
N PRO A 1038 -33.42 15.22 14.72
CA PRO A 1038 -32.04 15.40 14.30
C PRO A 1038 -31.02 14.59 15.12
N SER A 1039 -31.43 14.07 16.29
CA SER A 1039 -30.58 13.26 17.16
C SER A 1039 -30.70 11.75 16.91
N ALA A 1040 -31.60 11.31 16.02
CA ALA A 1040 -31.84 9.90 15.77
C ALA A 1040 -30.87 9.31 14.73
N SER A 1041 -30.40 8.08 14.99
CA SER A 1041 -29.48 7.37 14.09
C SER A 1041 -30.14 7.05 12.74
N PRO A 1042 -29.44 7.25 11.60
CA PRO A 1042 -29.95 6.89 10.28
C PRO A 1042 -29.96 5.38 10.01
N PHE A 1043 -29.38 4.58 10.92
CA PHE A 1043 -29.33 3.13 10.82
C PHE A 1043 -30.33 2.49 11.80
N PRO A 1044 -30.87 1.30 11.48
CA PRO A 1044 -31.73 0.58 12.42
C PRO A 1044 -30.96 0.25 13.71
N THR A 1045 -31.64 0.27 14.85
CA THR A 1045 -31.03 -0.15 16.11
C THR A 1045 -31.08 -1.67 16.23
N LEU A 1046 -29.91 -2.30 16.35
CA LEU A 1046 -29.75 -3.75 16.46
C LEU A 1046 -28.96 -4.11 17.71
N LEU A 1047 -29.67 -4.50 18.77
CA LEU A 1047 -29.04 -4.92 20.02
C LEU A 1047 -28.90 -6.44 20.06
N PHE A 1048 -27.71 -6.91 20.40
CA PHE A 1048 -27.44 -8.34 20.63
C PHE A 1048 -27.09 -8.57 22.10
N SER A 1049 -27.35 -9.79 22.57
CA SER A 1049 -27.15 -10.15 23.98
C SER A 1049 -25.72 -10.54 24.33
N ASN A 1050 -24.86 -10.82 23.35
CA ASN A 1050 -23.51 -11.37 23.60
C ASN A 1050 -22.52 -10.99 22.48
N ALA A 1051 -21.23 -10.97 22.80
CA ALA A 1051 -20.15 -10.58 21.90
C ALA A 1051 -20.00 -11.49 20.65
N PRO A 1052 -20.11 -12.84 20.75
CA PRO A 1052 -20.11 -13.71 19.58
C PRO A 1052 -21.20 -13.35 18.56
N ALA A 1053 -22.41 -13.05 19.03
CA ALA A 1053 -23.52 -12.65 18.16
C ALA A 1053 -23.25 -11.32 17.45
N ILE A 1054 -22.71 -10.32 18.16
CA ILE A 1054 -22.36 -9.01 17.58
C ILE A 1054 -21.32 -9.21 16.46
N SER A 1055 -20.17 -9.80 16.78
CA SER A 1055 -19.06 -9.92 15.82
C SER A 1055 -19.34 -10.95 14.71
N GLY A 1056 -20.01 -12.06 15.01
CA GLY A 1056 -20.36 -13.07 14.02
C GLY A 1056 -21.33 -12.54 12.95
N ASN A 1057 -22.38 -11.80 13.34
CA ASN A 1057 -23.29 -11.19 12.37
C ASN A 1057 -22.60 -10.11 11.54
N GLN A 1058 -21.74 -9.29 12.16
CA GLN A 1058 -20.97 -8.27 11.44
C GLN A 1058 -20.04 -8.89 10.38
N LEU A 1059 -19.31 -9.95 10.72
CA LEU A 1059 -18.46 -10.69 9.79
C LEU A 1059 -19.27 -11.32 8.64
N TYR A 1060 -20.42 -11.93 8.96
CA TYR A 1060 -21.31 -12.45 7.93
C TYR A 1060 -21.75 -11.36 6.95
N HIS A 1061 -22.24 -10.21 7.45
CA HIS A 1061 -22.73 -9.15 6.56
C HIS A 1061 -21.59 -8.57 5.72
N THR A 1062 -20.38 -8.48 6.27
CA THR A 1062 -19.17 -8.05 5.55
C THR A 1062 -18.83 -9.02 4.43
N ALA A 1063 -18.79 -10.32 4.71
CA ALA A 1063 -18.46 -11.35 3.73
C ALA A 1063 -19.51 -11.44 2.62
N ALA A 1064 -20.80 -11.38 2.98
CA ALA A 1064 -21.90 -11.38 2.02
C ALA A 1064 -21.87 -10.14 1.10
N LEU A 1065 -21.56 -8.97 1.65
CA LEU A 1065 -21.40 -7.73 0.88
C LEU A 1065 -20.27 -7.87 -0.15
N LEU A 1066 -19.09 -8.35 0.26
CA LEU A 1066 -17.95 -8.58 -0.63
C LEU A 1066 -18.25 -9.61 -1.73
N MET A 1067 -18.88 -10.73 -1.37
CA MET A 1067 -19.32 -11.76 -2.33
C MET A 1067 -20.27 -11.21 -3.38
N LEU A 1068 -21.22 -10.35 -2.99
CA LEU A 1068 -22.15 -9.70 -3.90
C LEU A 1068 -21.48 -8.67 -4.81
N GLN A 1069 -20.49 -7.92 -4.32
CA GLN A 1069 -19.69 -6.99 -5.13
C GLN A 1069 -18.84 -7.72 -6.20
N LYS A 1070 -18.38 -8.95 -5.90
CA LYS A 1070 -17.55 -9.78 -6.79
C LYS A 1070 -18.35 -10.91 -7.48
N LYS A 1071 -19.67 -10.76 -7.62
CA LYS A 1071 -20.54 -11.79 -8.20
C LYS A 1071 -20.19 -12.08 -9.68
N PRO A 1072 -19.93 -13.35 -10.06
CA PRO A 1072 -19.69 -13.71 -11.46
C PRO A 1072 -20.98 -13.65 -12.29
N ARG A 1073 -20.86 -13.31 -13.58
CA ARG A 1073 -22.01 -13.10 -14.49
C ARG A 1073 -22.92 -14.33 -14.63
N ARG A 1074 -22.36 -15.54 -14.48
CA ARG A 1074 -23.07 -16.83 -14.58
C ARG A 1074 -23.53 -17.40 -13.23
N ALA A 1075 -23.37 -16.65 -12.13
CA ALA A 1075 -23.83 -17.10 -10.81
C ALA A 1075 -25.35 -17.25 -10.76
N VAL A 1076 -25.80 -18.38 -10.21
CA VAL A 1076 -27.23 -18.65 -9.98
C VAL A 1076 -27.57 -18.15 -8.60
N LEU A 1077 -28.48 -17.18 -8.55
CA LEU A 1077 -28.92 -16.53 -7.33
C LEU A 1077 -30.27 -17.12 -6.87
N PRO A 1078 -30.45 -17.45 -5.57
CA PRO A 1078 -31.78 -17.74 -5.04
C PRO A 1078 -32.77 -16.57 -5.24
N LEU A 1079 -34.06 -16.88 -5.34
CA LEU A 1079 -35.14 -15.96 -5.75
C LEU A 1079 -35.36 -14.72 -4.85
N LYS A 1080 -34.82 -14.71 -3.62
CA LYS A 1080 -34.93 -13.60 -2.66
C LYS A 1080 -33.58 -13.33 -1.99
N ILE A 1081 -32.75 -12.51 -2.63
CA ILE A 1081 -31.46 -12.10 -2.06
C ILE A 1081 -31.57 -10.69 -1.52
N ARG A 1082 -30.90 -10.48 -0.40
CA ARG A 1082 -30.82 -9.17 0.24
C ARG A 1082 -29.77 -8.32 -0.50
N PRO A 1083 -30.09 -7.06 -0.86
CA PRO A 1083 -29.21 -6.23 -1.67
C PRO A 1083 -27.97 -5.77 -0.89
N ILE A 1084 -26.94 -5.33 -1.61
CA ILE A 1084 -25.67 -4.82 -1.05
C ILE A 1084 -25.90 -3.76 0.03
N LEU A 1085 -26.78 -2.78 -0.24
CA LEU A 1085 -27.11 -1.71 0.71
C LEU A 1085 -27.74 -2.23 2.01
N TRP A 1086 -28.51 -3.31 1.95
CA TRP A 1086 -29.09 -3.92 3.15
C TRP A 1086 -27.99 -4.49 4.05
N HIS A 1087 -27.03 -5.23 3.48
CA HIS A 1087 -25.90 -5.75 4.25
C HIS A 1087 -25.04 -4.61 4.82
N ALA A 1088 -24.77 -3.58 4.03
CA ALA A 1088 -23.99 -2.42 4.45
C ALA A 1088 -24.64 -1.70 5.65
N ARG A 1089 -25.96 -1.47 5.62
CA ARG A 1089 -26.69 -0.84 6.73
C ARG A 1089 -26.70 -1.70 7.98
N ARG A 1090 -26.76 -3.04 7.84
CA ARG A 1090 -26.65 -3.96 8.98
C ARG A 1090 -25.27 -3.88 9.64
N ILE A 1091 -24.19 -3.73 8.86
CA ILE A 1091 -22.84 -3.55 9.41
C ILE A 1091 -22.77 -2.28 10.27
N CYS A 1092 -23.23 -1.14 9.75
CA CYS A 1092 -23.25 0.12 10.47
C CYS A 1092 -24.16 0.07 11.72
N ALA A 1093 -25.36 -0.50 11.58
CA ALA A 1093 -26.31 -0.70 12.68
C ALA A 1093 -25.70 -1.51 13.84
N ILE A 1094 -25.02 -2.63 13.53
CA ILE A 1094 -24.37 -3.47 14.53
C ILE A 1094 -23.26 -2.69 15.26
N SER A 1095 -22.43 -1.95 14.52
CA SER A 1095 -21.34 -1.16 15.11
C SER A 1095 -21.84 -0.06 16.05
N ILE A 1096 -22.93 0.63 15.68
CA ILE A 1096 -23.47 1.77 16.41
C ILE A 1096 -24.26 1.33 17.65
N SER A 1097 -25.06 0.27 17.52
CA SER A 1097 -26.06 -0.11 18.54
C SER A 1097 -25.48 -0.88 19.73
N ASN A 1098 -24.25 -1.37 19.64
CA ASN A 1098 -23.65 -2.24 20.64
C ASN A 1098 -22.38 -1.59 21.20
N THR A 1099 -22.22 -1.56 22.53
CA THR A 1099 -21.10 -0.90 23.22
C THR A 1099 -20.01 -1.86 23.69
N HIS A 1100 -20.06 -3.12 23.26
CA HIS A 1100 -19.03 -4.09 23.62
C HIS A 1100 -17.73 -3.76 22.88
N HIS A 1101 -16.74 -3.21 23.59
CA HIS A 1101 -15.47 -2.75 22.99
C HIS A 1101 -14.73 -3.86 22.22
N GLY A 1102 -14.88 -5.11 22.64
CA GLY A 1102 -14.31 -6.25 21.92
C GLY A 1102 -14.83 -6.38 20.48
N CYS A 1103 -16.05 -5.92 20.20
CA CYS A 1103 -16.63 -5.97 18.86
C CYS A 1103 -16.23 -4.75 18.01
N TRP A 1104 -15.92 -3.61 18.65
CA TRP A 1104 -15.47 -2.41 17.96
C TRP A 1104 -14.09 -2.55 17.32
N THR A 1105 -13.20 -3.32 17.95
CA THR A 1105 -11.91 -3.68 17.34
C THR A 1105 -12.05 -4.45 16.02
N ASN A 1106 -13.14 -5.22 15.85
CA ASN A 1106 -13.43 -5.96 14.62
C ASN A 1106 -14.18 -5.13 13.56
N CYS A 1107 -14.78 -3.99 13.95
CA CYS A 1107 -15.69 -3.26 13.08
C CYS A 1107 -15.03 -2.19 12.21
N VAL A 1108 -13.77 -1.82 12.50
CA VAL A 1108 -13.02 -0.76 11.80
C VAL A 1108 -13.01 -0.99 10.28
N GLN A 1109 -12.68 -2.20 9.83
CA GLN A 1109 -12.64 -2.51 8.40
C GLN A 1109 -14.04 -2.80 7.79
N PRO A 1110 -14.94 -3.56 8.45
CA PRO A 1110 -16.34 -3.65 8.05
C PRO A 1110 -17.03 -2.30 7.84
N LEU A 1111 -16.83 -1.33 8.72
CA LEU A 1111 -17.39 0.02 8.60
C LEU A 1111 -16.86 0.75 7.36
N TRP A 1112 -15.60 0.53 7.00
CA TRP A 1112 -15.02 1.08 5.77
C TRP A 1112 -15.69 0.46 4.55
N ILE A 1113 -15.75 -0.87 4.47
CA ILE A 1113 -16.39 -1.60 3.36
C ILE A 1113 -17.87 -1.20 3.21
N ALA A 1114 -18.60 -1.10 4.32
CA ALA A 1114 -20.00 -0.67 4.33
C ALA A 1114 -20.13 0.81 3.94
N GLY A 1115 -19.26 1.66 4.48
CA GLY A 1115 -19.24 3.09 4.20
C GLY A 1115 -19.02 3.40 2.72
N GLN A 1116 -18.22 2.61 2.01
CA GLN A 1116 -17.95 2.80 0.58
C GLN A 1116 -19.18 2.75 -0.31
N VAL A 1117 -20.24 2.06 0.13
CA VAL A 1117 -21.52 1.97 -0.60
C VAL A 1117 -22.61 2.90 -0.06
N MET A 1118 -22.32 3.68 1.00
CA MET A 1118 -23.25 4.68 1.55
C MET A 1118 -23.16 6.00 0.78
N SER A 1119 -24.29 6.66 0.59
CA SER A 1119 -24.38 7.92 -0.14
C SER A 1119 -25.01 9.07 0.64
N HIS A 1120 -25.69 8.82 1.77
CA HIS A 1120 -26.41 9.86 2.51
C HIS A 1120 -25.54 10.52 3.57
N HIS A 1121 -25.58 11.86 3.66
CA HIS A 1121 -24.74 12.65 4.56
C HIS A 1121 -24.93 12.33 6.04
N ALA A 1122 -26.17 11.99 6.45
CA ALA A 1122 -26.45 11.54 7.82
C ALA A 1122 -25.81 10.17 8.11
N GLU A 1123 -25.84 9.23 7.15
CA GLU A 1123 -25.19 7.91 7.26
C GLU A 1123 -23.66 8.08 7.34
N HIS A 1124 -23.09 8.99 6.54
CA HIS A 1124 -21.66 9.35 6.60
C HIS A 1124 -21.28 9.92 7.96
N ARG A 1125 -22.03 10.91 8.47
CA ARG A 1125 -21.80 11.51 9.79
C ARG A 1125 -21.82 10.45 10.89
N ALA A 1126 -22.86 9.63 10.94
CA ALA A 1126 -22.99 8.57 11.95
C ALA A 1126 -21.83 7.55 11.88
N ILE A 1127 -21.31 7.23 10.69
CA ILE A 1127 -20.13 6.36 10.56
C ILE A 1127 -18.86 7.06 11.08
N LEU A 1128 -18.66 8.34 10.76
CA LEU A 1128 -17.49 9.11 11.23
C LEU A 1128 -17.49 9.27 12.75
N GLU A 1129 -18.64 9.63 13.34
CA GLU A 1129 -18.83 9.69 14.80
C GLU A 1129 -18.54 8.33 15.45
N THR A 1130 -18.89 7.23 14.77
CA THR A 1130 -18.57 5.88 15.26
C THR A 1130 -17.06 5.63 15.28
N TYR A 1131 -16.30 6.02 14.26
CA TYR A 1131 -14.83 5.88 14.27
C TYR A 1131 -14.19 6.73 15.38
N GLU A 1132 -14.62 7.97 15.53
CA GLU A 1132 -14.13 8.86 16.59
C GLU A 1132 -14.40 8.25 17.97
N ARG A 1133 -15.62 7.72 18.16
CA ARG A 1133 -16.02 7.04 19.39
C ARG A 1133 -15.17 5.80 19.66
N ILE A 1134 -14.90 4.98 18.65
CA ILE A 1134 -14.04 3.79 18.79
C ILE A 1134 -12.65 4.20 19.25
N GLU A 1135 -12.02 5.18 18.60
CA GLU A 1135 -10.67 5.60 18.97
C GLU A 1135 -10.60 6.21 20.36
N LYS A 1136 -11.59 7.05 20.71
CA LYS A 1136 -11.69 7.69 22.02
C LYS A 1136 -11.97 6.71 23.16
N GLU A 1137 -12.90 5.77 22.98
CA GLU A 1137 -13.34 4.87 24.06
C GLU A 1137 -12.43 3.64 24.20
N THR A 1138 -11.84 3.16 23.10
CA THR A 1138 -11.01 1.94 23.12
C THR A 1138 -9.52 2.20 23.04
N GLY A 1139 -9.09 3.37 22.56
CA GLY A 1139 -7.68 3.67 22.27
C GLY A 1139 -7.14 3.01 21.00
N TRP A 1140 -7.97 2.31 20.21
CA TRP A 1140 -7.58 1.73 18.93
C TRP A 1140 -7.57 2.78 17.83
N GLY A 1141 -6.48 2.86 17.05
CA GLY A 1141 -6.39 3.82 15.94
C GLY A 1141 -7.39 3.50 14.82
N ALA A 1142 -8.44 4.30 14.70
CA ALA A 1142 -9.57 4.04 13.80
C ALA A 1142 -9.88 5.23 12.88
N ASN A 1143 -9.48 6.45 13.28
CA ASN A 1143 -9.75 7.69 12.55
C ASN A 1143 -9.06 7.77 11.18
N TRP A 1144 -7.98 7.03 10.96
CA TRP A 1144 -7.36 6.94 9.63
C TRP A 1144 -8.32 6.32 8.60
N ARG A 1145 -9.18 5.36 9.00
CA ARG A 1145 -10.25 4.83 8.14
C ARG A 1145 -11.40 5.81 7.96
N ALA A 1146 -11.63 6.68 8.94
CA ALA A 1146 -12.55 7.79 8.79
C ALA A 1146 -12.05 8.77 7.70
N GLU A 1147 -10.75 9.10 7.69
CA GLU A 1147 -10.15 9.90 6.62
C GLU A 1147 -10.17 9.19 5.26
N ASP A 1148 -9.92 7.88 5.20
CA ASP A 1148 -10.07 7.10 3.97
C ASP A 1148 -11.50 7.14 3.42
N LEU A 1149 -12.52 7.05 4.30
CA LEU A 1149 -13.91 7.19 3.89
C LEU A 1149 -14.25 8.63 3.48
N LYS A 1150 -13.72 9.64 4.17
CA LYS A 1150 -13.86 11.05 3.75
C LYS A 1150 -13.25 11.27 2.36
N ALA A 1151 -12.11 10.65 2.07
CA ALA A 1151 -11.50 10.66 0.74
C ALA A 1151 -12.36 9.91 -0.28
N HIS A 1152 -12.89 8.73 0.07
CA HIS A 1152 -13.77 7.93 -0.78
C HIS A 1152 -15.11 8.62 -1.09
N TRP A 1153 -15.70 9.29 -0.10
CA TRP A 1153 -16.95 10.06 -0.26
C TRP A 1153 -16.72 11.43 -0.93
N GLY A 1154 -15.48 11.91 -1.00
CA GLY A 1154 -15.11 13.16 -1.67
C GLY A 1154 -15.40 14.44 -0.85
N ARG A 1155 -15.03 14.43 0.44
CA ARG A 1155 -15.25 15.45 1.50
C ARG A 1155 -16.56 16.23 1.42
N LEU A 1156 -17.46 15.83 2.31
CA LEU A 1156 -18.46 16.68 2.94
C LEU A 1156 -17.73 17.60 3.93
N ASP A 1157 -17.71 18.91 3.67
CA ASP A 1157 -17.29 19.90 4.68
C ASP A 1157 -18.25 19.83 5.87
N GLU A 1158 -17.67 19.84 7.08
CA GLU A 1158 -18.40 19.87 8.35
C GLU A 1158 -19.23 21.15 8.46
N GLY A 1159 -20.55 20.96 8.46
CA GLY A 1159 -21.53 21.84 9.11
C GLY A 1159 -22.14 21.13 10.31
#